data_AF-A0A399ZDU7-F1
#
_entry.id   AF-A0A399ZDU7-F1
#
_cell.length_a   1.000
_cell.length_b   1.000
_cell.length_c   1.000
_cell.angle_alpha   90.00
_cell.angle_beta   90.00
_cell.angle_gamma   90.00
#
_symmetry.space_group_name_H-M   'P 1'
#
loop_
_entity.id
_entity.type
_entity.pdbx_description
1 polymer ?
#
loop_
_entity_poly.entity_id
_entity_poly.type
_entity_poly.pdbx_seq_one_letter_code
_entity_poly.pdbx_strand_id
1 'polypeptide(L)'
;LPTVLDPFCGGGSIPLEAQRLGLPARGSDLNPVALLITKGVVEIVPRFANAVPVHPEARQTLAHSGNWSRGKGLAEDVRRYGADILQAARERIGHLYPKGPDGETILTWLWARTVKCPNPACGAEMPLVRSFSLATKAGRQTWVEPEVTGNQCTFAIKTGKGKPRAGTVNRRGATCVCCNTPVAFNYIRTEGKAGRLGVTLLAMVAAGRGKTYLPPDTSHVAIAVSASPSWTPETQMPEKALGFRVQGYGMTHHADLFTLRQLAAMETLSDLAKDVRARVLSDAKATGMADDDLRLEEGGTGATAYADAVSTFLSMGVNRCSGFNSSLCRWGADNEKIMNVFGRQTLSMVWDFGEANILEETVGSWPTCKDYVAECIQVATGYGSTPGQVEQLDAAHAIRKEKNLLVSTDPPYYDNIGYADLSDFFYIWLRRTLGGIYPQLFSTLLVPKAAELVADPSRFDGDKDKAKEHFEDGFKQTFTLLKEKLDLRFPMTVYYAFKQDDEGEPDDEEESGGVSLTTGWETLLESLISTGFQITATWPVRASQQWRMRSRGSNALASYIILACRPRPESAAMTTRRDFLTQLKTELPTAIRHLQHASVQAVDLAQAAIGPGMAVYSRYSRVVEASGERMGVRTALAHINQI
;
A
#
# COMPACT_ATOMS: atom_id res chain seq x y z
N LEU A 1 -2.07 33.47 3.87
CA LEU A 1 -2.05 32.12 4.46
C LEU A 1 -0.70 31.48 4.13
N PRO A 2 -0.08 30.69 5.02
CA PRO A 2 1.15 29.98 4.67
C PRO A 2 0.87 28.92 3.61
N THR A 3 1.83 28.68 2.72
CA THR A 3 1.76 27.56 1.77
C THR A 3 2.28 26.32 2.47
N VAL A 4 1.46 25.28 2.57
CA VAL A 4 1.85 24.00 3.19
C VAL A 4 2.62 23.17 2.17
N LEU A 5 3.76 22.61 2.59
CA LEU A 5 4.55 21.67 1.80
C LEU A 5 4.70 20.34 2.54
N ASP A 6 4.46 19.25 1.81
CA ASP A 6 4.90 17.91 2.17
C ASP A 6 5.81 17.34 1.07
N PRO A 7 7.13 17.21 1.31
CA PRO A 7 8.08 16.70 0.32
C PRO A 7 8.09 15.17 0.18
N PHE A 8 7.36 14.45 1.05
CA PHE A 8 7.20 13.00 1.06
C PHE A 8 5.71 12.63 1.05
N CYS A 9 4.95 13.22 0.12
CA CYS A 9 3.50 13.27 0.28
C CYS A 9 2.79 11.91 0.22
N GLY A 10 3.42 10.87 -0.34
CA GLY A 10 2.90 9.52 -0.32
C GLY A 10 1.47 9.44 -0.86
N GLY A 11 0.52 9.03 -0.01
CA GLY A 11 -0.91 8.98 -0.33
C GLY A 11 -1.65 10.33 -0.32
N GLY A 12 -0.95 11.44 -0.06
CA GLY A 12 -1.46 12.80 -0.21
C GLY A 12 -2.25 13.35 0.98
N SER A 13 -2.19 12.71 2.15
CA SER A 13 -3.03 13.10 3.30
C SER A 13 -2.77 14.52 3.79
N ILE A 14 -1.50 14.90 3.98
CA ILE A 14 -1.14 16.26 4.45
C ILE A 14 -1.57 17.35 3.45
N PRO A 15 -1.24 17.28 2.15
CA PRO A 15 -1.67 18.31 1.21
C PRO A 15 -3.19 18.34 1.02
N LEU A 16 -3.89 17.20 1.10
CA LEU A 16 -5.35 17.14 1.05
C LEU A 16 -6.00 17.86 2.25
N GLU A 17 -5.52 17.61 3.47
CA GLU A 17 -6.04 18.29 4.67
C GLU A 17 -5.71 19.79 4.65
N ALA A 18 -4.53 20.18 4.16
CA ALA A 18 -4.19 21.58 3.96
C ALA A 18 -5.20 22.29 3.03
N GLN A 19 -5.59 21.66 1.92
CA GLN A 19 -6.63 22.21 1.03
C GLN A 19 -8.00 22.28 1.69
N ARG A 20 -8.37 21.30 2.51
CA ARG A 20 -9.65 21.31 3.25
C ARG A 20 -9.70 22.43 4.27
N LEU A 21 -8.55 22.83 4.82
CA LEU A 21 -8.40 24.00 5.68
C LEU A 21 -8.29 25.33 4.91
N GLY A 22 -8.35 25.31 3.58
CA GLY A 22 -8.24 26.51 2.73
C GLY A 22 -6.81 27.04 2.57
N LEU A 23 -5.80 26.24 2.92
CA LEU A 23 -4.39 26.61 2.74
C LEU A 23 -3.91 26.23 1.33
N PRO A 24 -3.04 27.05 0.69
CA PRO A 24 -2.33 26.62 -0.51
C PRO A 24 -1.52 25.36 -0.20
N ALA A 25 -1.80 24.27 -0.91
CA ALA A 25 -1.14 22.99 -0.70
C ALA A 25 -0.12 22.70 -1.80
N ARG A 26 1.06 22.25 -1.38
CA ARG A 26 2.14 21.76 -2.23
C ARG A 26 2.57 20.38 -1.75
N GLY A 27 2.85 19.49 -2.69
CA GLY A 27 3.42 18.19 -2.40
C GLY A 27 4.51 17.81 -3.38
N SER A 28 5.33 16.84 -2.99
CA SER A 28 6.15 16.09 -3.92
C SER A 28 6.36 14.67 -3.44
N ASP A 29 6.62 13.78 -4.38
CA ASP A 29 7.04 12.42 -4.09
C ASP A 29 7.94 11.91 -5.22
N LEU A 30 8.92 11.08 -4.90
CA LEU A 30 9.77 10.45 -5.89
C LEU A 30 9.00 9.36 -6.67
N ASN A 31 8.10 8.67 -5.98
CA ASN A 31 7.39 7.51 -6.51
C ASN A 31 6.20 7.96 -7.39
N PRO A 32 6.19 7.60 -8.69
CA PRO A 32 5.15 8.05 -9.62
C PRO A 32 3.76 7.50 -9.27
N VAL A 33 3.66 6.34 -8.62
CA VAL A 33 2.38 5.77 -8.17
C VAL A 33 1.79 6.61 -7.03
N ALA A 34 2.59 6.91 -6.02
CA ALA A 34 2.20 7.76 -4.89
C ALA A 34 1.83 9.18 -5.37
N LEU A 35 2.67 9.74 -6.24
CA LEU A 35 2.44 11.04 -6.84
C LEU A 35 1.11 11.08 -7.63
N LEU A 36 0.81 10.07 -8.44
CA LEU A 36 -0.43 10.01 -9.21
C LEU A 36 -1.67 9.99 -8.29
N ILE A 37 -1.61 9.25 -7.18
CA ILE A 37 -2.68 9.24 -6.16
C ILE A 37 -2.88 10.65 -5.60
N THR A 38 -1.79 11.31 -5.20
CA THR A 38 -1.83 12.67 -4.65
C THR A 38 -2.35 13.67 -5.68
N LYS A 39 -1.91 13.60 -6.94
CA LYS A 39 -2.45 14.40 -8.05
C LYS A 39 -3.96 14.19 -8.21
N GLY A 40 -4.43 12.95 -8.12
CA GLY A 40 -5.84 12.60 -8.15
C GLY A 40 -6.66 13.44 -7.15
N VAL A 41 -6.28 13.39 -5.88
CA VAL A 41 -7.07 14.02 -4.80
C VAL A 41 -6.83 15.52 -4.64
N VAL A 42 -5.61 16.01 -4.93
CA VAL A 42 -5.20 17.42 -4.68
C VAL A 42 -5.30 18.31 -5.92
N GLU A 43 -5.09 17.77 -7.13
CA GLU A 43 -5.09 18.56 -8.38
C GLU A 43 -6.34 18.29 -9.21
N ILE A 44 -6.58 17.03 -9.57
CA ILE A 44 -7.53 16.64 -10.61
C ILE A 44 -8.97 16.80 -10.10
N VAL A 45 -9.27 16.25 -8.93
CA VAL A 45 -10.61 16.35 -8.34
C VAL A 45 -11.03 17.81 -8.09
N PRO A 46 -10.21 18.67 -7.46
CA PRO A 46 -10.54 20.10 -7.32
C PRO A 46 -10.70 20.84 -8.66
N ARG A 47 -9.89 20.50 -9.68
CA ARG A 47 -9.98 21.11 -11.02
C ARG A 47 -11.34 20.89 -11.68
N PHE A 48 -11.89 19.69 -11.53
CA PHE A 48 -13.19 19.32 -12.10
C PHE A 48 -14.31 19.23 -11.06
N ALA A 49 -14.16 19.91 -9.93
CA ALA A 49 -15.08 19.81 -8.80
C ALA A 49 -16.52 20.20 -9.13
N ASN A 50 -16.72 21.06 -10.13
CA ASN A 50 -18.04 21.54 -10.57
C ASN A 50 -18.40 21.08 -11.99
N ALA A 51 -17.63 20.14 -12.56
CA ALA A 51 -17.95 19.58 -13.86
C ALA A 51 -19.29 18.82 -13.79
N VAL A 52 -20.16 19.10 -14.76
CA VAL A 52 -21.40 18.32 -14.97
C VAL A 52 -21.03 17.05 -15.73
N PRO A 53 -21.55 15.86 -15.36
CA PRO A 53 -21.18 14.61 -16.00
C PRO A 53 -21.49 14.67 -17.49
N VAL A 54 -20.60 14.15 -18.33
CA VAL A 54 -20.70 14.21 -19.80
C VAL A 54 -21.29 12.95 -20.40
N HIS A 55 -21.34 11.84 -19.65
CA HIS A 55 -21.92 10.59 -20.15
C HIS A 55 -23.39 10.77 -20.59
N PRO A 56 -23.80 10.26 -21.77
CA PRO A 56 -25.13 10.48 -22.34
C PRO A 56 -26.30 10.09 -21.41
N GLU A 57 -26.21 8.96 -20.72
CA GLU A 57 -27.26 8.55 -19.77
C GLU A 57 -27.36 9.49 -18.56
N ALA A 58 -26.22 9.94 -18.03
CA ALA A 58 -26.21 10.88 -16.92
C ALA A 58 -26.87 12.19 -17.36
N ARG A 59 -26.61 12.65 -18.59
CA ARG A 59 -27.24 13.82 -19.21
C ARG A 59 -28.76 13.70 -19.33
N GLN A 60 -29.31 12.53 -19.65
CA GLN A 60 -30.76 12.31 -19.72
C GLN A 60 -31.42 12.42 -18.33
N THR A 61 -30.72 11.98 -17.29
CA THR A 61 -31.22 12.03 -15.90
C THR A 61 -31.00 13.38 -15.19
N LEU A 62 -30.34 14.35 -15.85
CA LEU A 62 -30.05 15.68 -15.29
C LEU A 62 -31.29 16.43 -14.80
N ALA A 63 -32.44 16.22 -15.46
CA ALA A 63 -33.70 16.88 -15.08
C ALA A 63 -34.18 16.49 -13.67
N HIS A 64 -33.65 15.41 -13.09
CA HIS A 64 -34.07 14.84 -11.80
C HIS A 64 -32.94 14.80 -10.75
N SER A 65 -31.72 15.20 -11.11
CA SER A 65 -30.52 15.02 -10.27
C SER A 65 -29.89 16.37 -9.91
N GLY A 66 -29.73 16.58 -8.60
CA GLY A 66 -29.33 17.84 -8.00
C GLY A 66 -27.87 18.24 -8.18
N ASN A 67 -27.43 19.16 -7.32
CA ASN A 67 -26.11 19.80 -7.29
C ASN A 67 -24.91 18.87 -7.60
N TRP A 68 -24.25 19.10 -8.75
CA TRP A 68 -23.05 18.39 -9.25
C TRP A 68 -21.70 18.91 -8.71
N SER A 69 -21.72 19.79 -7.72
CA SER A 69 -20.51 20.26 -7.04
C SER A 69 -19.78 19.14 -6.30
N ARG A 70 -18.54 19.44 -5.87
CA ARG A 70 -17.69 18.55 -5.04
C ARG A 70 -17.32 17.24 -5.74
N GLY A 71 -16.96 17.34 -7.02
CA GLY A 71 -16.49 16.21 -7.82
C GLY A 71 -17.59 15.19 -8.16
N LYS A 72 -18.86 15.46 -7.82
CA LYS A 72 -19.95 14.51 -8.03
C LYS A 72 -20.19 14.17 -9.50
N GLY A 73 -20.05 15.14 -10.41
CA GLY A 73 -20.19 14.88 -11.84
C GLY A 73 -19.07 14.00 -12.39
N LEU A 74 -17.82 14.31 -12.03
CA LEU A 74 -16.67 13.46 -12.37
C LEU A 74 -16.81 12.04 -11.81
N ALA A 75 -17.25 11.91 -10.55
CA ALA A 75 -17.51 10.60 -9.94
C ALA A 75 -18.63 9.83 -10.67
N GLU A 76 -19.69 10.52 -11.11
CA GLU A 76 -20.76 9.89 -11.88
C GLU A 76 -20.26 9.39 -13.24
N ASP A 77 -19.44 10.18 -13.95
CA ASP A 77 -18.84 9.72 -15.20
C ASP A 77 -17.94 8.49 -14.98
N VAL A 78 -17.13 8.46 -13.91
CA VAL A 78 -16.34 7.25 -13.56
C VAL A 78 -17.25 6.03 -13.34
N ARG A 79 -18.42 6.20 -12.70
CA ARG A 79 -19.37 5.09 -12.52
C ARG A 79 -19.96 4.61 -13.85
N ARG A 80 -20.33 5.54 -14.74
CA ARG A 80 -21.02 5.26 -16.01
C ARG A 80 -20.08 4.67 -17.06
N TYR A 81 -18.97 5.34 -17.33
CA TYR A 81 -17.95 4.80 -18.23
C TYR A 81 -17.34 3.51 -17.67
N GLY A 82 -17.26 3.38 -16.34
CA GLY A 82 -16.88 2.10 -15.75
C GLY A 82 -17.93 1.00 -15.95
N ALA A 83 -19.22 1.32 -16.03
CA ALA A 83 -20.26 0.36 -16.40
C ALA A 83 -20.19 -0.02 -17.89
N ASP A 84 -19.86 0.92 -18.78
CA ASP A 84 -19.56 0.61 -20.19
C ASP A 84 -18.40 -0.38 -20.30
N ILE A 85 -17.31 -0.14 -19.56
CA ILE A 85 -16.16 -1.05 -19.50
C ILE A 85 -16.58 -2.44 -19.01
N LEU A 86 -17.44 -2.51 -17.98
CA LEU A 86 -17.94 -3.79 -17.47
C LEU A 86 -18.70 -4.56 -18.55
N GLN A 87 -19.56 -3.88 -19.31
CA GLN A 87 -20.33 -4.49 -20.39
C GLN A 87 -19.42 -5.01 -21.50
N ALA A 88 -18.46 -4.18 -21.96
CA ALA A 88 -17.49 -4.59 -22.96
C ALA A 88 -16.58 -5.74 -22.47
N ALA A 89 -16.22 -5.76 -21.18
CA ALA A 89 -15.46 -6.86 -20.58
C ALA A 89 -16.27 -8.16 -20.56
N ARG A 90 -17.58 -8.11 -20.26
CA ARG A 90 -18.46 -9.29 -20.33
C ARG A 90 -18.52 -9.88 -21.74
N GLU A 91 -18.54 -9.03 -22.77
CA GLU A 91 -18.51 -9.47 -24.15
C GLU A 91 -17.17 -10.12 -24.52
N ARG A 92 -16.03 -9.53 -24.11
CA ARG A 92 -14.69 -10.02 -24.45
C ARG A 92 -14.29 -11.29 -23.68
N ILE A 93 -14.51 -11.33 -22.37
CA ILE A 93 -13.98 -12.37 -21.48
C ILE A 93 -15.04 -13.09 -20.64
N GLY A 94 -16.33 -12.80 -20.83
CA GLY A 94 -17.41 -13.44 -20.06
C GLY A 94 -17.43 -14.97 -20.19
N HIS A 95 -16.97 -15.51 -21.32
CA HIS A 95 -16.82 -16.95 -21.54
C HIS A 95 -15.81 -17.63 -20.59
N LEU A 96 -14.90 -16.86 -19.96
CA LEU A 96 -13.95 -17.36 -18.95
C LEU A 96 -14.55 -17.46 -17.54
N TYR A 97 -15.79 -16.97 -17.36
CA TYR A 97 -16.49 -16.89 -16.08
C TYR A 97 -17.86 -17.60 -16.15
N PRO A 98 -17.87 -18.94 -16.27
CA PRO A 98 -19.10 -19.71 -16.36
C PRO A 98 -19.94 -19.65 -15.07
N LYS A 99 -21.25 -19.88 -15.22
CA LYS A 99 -22.18 -20.05 -14.10
C LYS A 99 -21.96 -21.42 -13.44
N GLY A 100 -22.47 -21.58 -12.22
CA GLY A 100 -22.47 -22.84 -11.48
C GLY A 100 -23.39 -23.89 -12.12
N PRO A 101 -23.36 -25.14 -11.60
CA PRO A 101 -24.11 -26.26 -12.15
C PRO A 101 -25.62 -26.02 -12.27
N ASP A 102 -26.20 -25.24 -11.34
CA ASP A 102 -27.63 -24.92 -11.31
C ASP A 102 -27.90 -23.50 -11.86
N GLY A 103 -26.94 -22.92 -12.59
CA GLY A 103 -27.03 -21.58 -13.19
C GLY A 103 -26.64 -20.44 -12.24
N GLU A 104 -26.06 -20.74 -11.07
CA GLU A 104 -25.71 -19.71 -10.09
C GLU A 104 -24.56 -18.82 -10.56
N THR A 105 -24.59 -17.55 -10.18
CA THR A 105 -23.44 -16.66 -10.40
C THR A 105 -22.30 -17.05 -9.47
N ILE A 106 -21.16 -17.49 -10.03
CA ILE A 106 -19.94 -17.72 -9.25
C ILE A 106 -19.27 -16.38 -8.92
N LEU A 107 -19.06 -16.14 -7.63
CA LEU A 107 -18.41 -14.94 -7.10
C LEU A 107 -16.91 -15.13 -6.90
N THR A 108 -16.44 -16.35 -6.60
CA THR A 108 -15.04 -16.61 -6.28
C THR A 108 -14.67 -18.08 -6.52
N TRP A 109 -13.49 -18.31 -7.08
CA TRP A 109 -12.85 -19.64 -7.14
C TRP A 109 -11.75 -19.72 -6.08
N LEU A 110 -11.72 -20.79 -5.30
CA LEU A 110 -10.71 -20.99 -4.25
C LEU A 110 -9.76 -22.09 -4.69
N TRP A 111 -8.50 -21.73 -4.87
CA TRP A 111 -7.44 -22.58 -5.41
C TRP A 111 -6.41 -22.91 -4.33
N ALA A 112 -5.72 -24.04 -4.50
CA ALA A 112 -4.51 -24.37 -3.77
C ALA A 112 -3.38 -24.70 -4.74
N ARG A 113 -2.18 -24.26 -4.42
CA ARG A 113 -0.98 -24.70 -5.13
C ARG A 113 -0.70 -26.16 -4.80
N THR A 114 -0.11 -26.90 -5.74
CA THR A 114 0.21 -28.31 -5.56
C THR A 114 1.69 -28.58 -5.78
N VAL A 115 2.20 -29.63 -5.15
CA VAL A 115 3.56 -30.16 -5.40
C VAL A 115 3.53 -31.68 -5.34
N LYS A 116 4.37 -32.37 -6.12
CA LYS A 116 4.47 -33.83 -6.08
C LYS A 116 5.01 -34.30 -4.72
N CYS A 117 4.41 -35.35 -4.17
CA CYS A 117 4.88 -35.98 -2.94
C CYS A 117 6.27 -36.59 -3.13
N PRO A 118 7.27 -36.23 -2.30
CA PRO A 118 8.62 -36.78 -2.42
C PRO A 118 8.69 -38.26 -2.02
N ASN A 119 7.66 -38.80 -1.35
CA ASN A 119 7.55 -40.23 -1.09
C ASN A 119 7.22 -40.96 -2.40
N PRO A 120 8.15 -41.77 -2.95
CA PRO A 120 7.95 -42.44 -4.25
C PRO A 120 6.79 -43.42 -4.26
N ALA A 121 6.44 -44.01 -3.10
CA ALA A 121 5.28 -44.90 -2.98
C ALA A 121 3.94 -44.14 -3.03
N CYS A 122 3.95 -42.84 -2.77
CA CYS A 122 2.76 -42.00 -2.82
C CYS A 122 2.63 -41.28 -4.16
N GLY A 123 3.61 -40.45 -4.54
CA GLY A 123 3.60 -39.69 -5.80
C GLY A 123 2.40 -38.75 -6.01
N ALA A 124 1.57 -38.53 -4.98
CA ALA A 124 0.37 -37.71 -5.05
C ALA A 124 0.71 -36.25 -5.38
N GLU A 125 -0.20 -35.57 -6.07
CA GLU A 125 -0.16 -34.11 -6.17
C GLU A 125 -0.76 -33.53 -4.89
N MET A 126 0.11 -33.14 -3.96
CA MET A 126 -0.33 -32.69 -2.65
C MET A 126 -0.82 -31.24 -2.74
N PRO A 127 -2.04 -30.93 -2.30
CA PRO A 127 -2.49 -29.55 -2.15
C PRO A 127 -1.80 -28.90 -0.94
N LEU A 128 -1.26 -27.70 -1.14
CA LEU A 128 -0.68 -26.84 -0.12
C LEU A 128 -1.78 -25.88 0.36
N VAL A 129 -2.28 -26.09 1.57
CA VAL A 129 -3.44 -25.39 2.12
C VAL A 129 -3.13 -24.96 3.55
N ARG A 130 -3.26 -23.67 3.85
CA ARG A 130 -3.10 -23.12 5.19
C ARG A 130 -4.32 -23.39 6.06
N SER A 131 -5.52 -23.29 5.49
CA SER A 131 -6.80 -23.53 6.19
C SER A 131 -7.87 -24.02 5.24
N PHE A 132 -8.61 -25.05 5.64
CA PHE A 132 -9.76 -25.56 4.88
C PHE A 132 -11.08 -24.85 5.22
N SER A 133 -11.08 -23.90 6.16
CA SER A 133 -12.30 -23.15 6.53
C SER A 133 -12.78 -22.22 5.42
N LEU A 134 -14.07 -22.30 5.09
CA LEU A 134 -14.75 -21.40 4.14
C LEU A 134 -15.59 -20.34 4.86
N ALA A 135 -16.31 -20.73 5.91
CA ALA A 135 -17.07 -19.84 6.77
C ALA A 135 -16.91 -20.25 8.25
N THR A 136 -16.65 -19.29 9.13
CA THR A 136 -16.44 -19.56 10.57
C THR A 136 -17.56 -19.05 11.48
N LYS A 137 -18.61 -18.42 10.92
CA LYS A 137 -19.74 -17.91 11.71
C LYS A 137 -20.50 -19.07 12.36
N ALA A 138 -20.81 -18.94 13.65
CA ALA A 138 -21.48 -19.97 14.42
C ALA A 138 -22.85 -20.34 13.81
N GLY A 139 -23.14 -21.64 13.71
CA GLY A 139 -24.38 -22.15 13.14
C GLY A 139 -24.40 -22.25 11.61
N ARG A 140 -23.37 -21.71 10.93
CA ARG A 140 -23.18 -21.78 9.47
C ARG A 140 -21.71 -22.03 9.13
N GLN A 141 -21.02 -22.86 9.94
CA GLN A 141 -19.66 -23.25 9.60
C GLN A 141 -19.65 -24.08 8.34
N THR A 142 -18.77 -23.72 7.41
CA THR A 142 -18.58 -24.42 6.14
C THR A 142 -17.10 -24.61 5.89
N TRP A 143 -16.70 -25.77 5.39
CA TRP A 143 -15.31 -26.08 5.09
C TRP A 143 -15.16 -27.03 3.90
N VAL A 144 -13.96 -27.06 3.36
CA VAL A 144 -13.51 -28.03 2.37
C VAL A 144 -13.02 -29.28 3.09
N GLU A 145 -13.59 -30.44 2.78
CA GLU A 145 -13.16 -31.74 3.28
C GLU A 145 -12.39 -32.48 2.17
N PRO A 146 -11.07 -32.71 2.32
CA PRO A 146 -10.34 -33.52 1.36
C PRO A 146 -10.68 -35.00 1.53
N GLU A 147 -11.04 -35.64 0.43
CA GLU A 147 -11.35 -37.06 0.35
C GLU A 147 -10.21 -37.77 -0.40
N VAL A 148 -9.54 -38.70 0.28
CA VAL A 148 -8.35 -39.37 -0.23
C VAL A 148 -8.71 -40.77 -0.72
N THR A 149 -8.40 -41.05 -1.99
CA THR A 149 -8.49 -42.40 -2.58
C THR A 149 -7.14 -42.76 -3.20
N GLY A 150 -6.36 -43.61 -2.53
CA GLY A 150 -5.00 -43.95 -2.94
C GLY A 150 -4.09 -42.73 -2.94
N ASN A 151 -3.59 -42.32 -4.11
CA ASN A 151 -2.75 -41.14 -4.31
C ASN A 151 -3.51 -39.92 -4.86
N GLN A 152 -4.84 -39.99 -4.94
CA GLN A 152 -5.69 -38.90 -5.39
C GLN A 152 -6.37 -38.24 -4.19
N CYS A 153 -6.51 -36.92 -4.27
CA CYS A 153 -7.22 -36.10 -3.29
C CYS A 153 -8.29 -35.30 -4.03
N THR A 154 -9.56 -35.60 -3.74
CA THR A 154 -10.71 -34.79 -4.18
C THR A 154 -11.20 -33.93 -3.02
N PHE A 155 -12.15 -33.03 -3.27
CA PHE A 155 -12.63 -32.09 -2.26
C PHE A 155 -14.15 -32.04 -2.25
N ALA A 156 -14.74 -32.20 -1.07
CA ALA A 156 -16.17 -32.05 -0.83
C ALA A 156 -16.45 -30.83 0.05
N ILE A 157 -17.66 -30.27 -0.03
CA ILE A 157 -18.10 -29.20 0.87
C ILE A 157 -18.90 -29.79 2.02
N LYS A 158 -18.53 -29.43 3.25
CA LYS A 158 -19.28 -29.81 4.46
C LYS A 158 -19.79 -28.54 5.15
N THR A 159 -21.02 -28.60 5.62
CA THR A 159 -21.69 -27.50 6.34
C THR A 159 -22.32 -28.02 7.62
N GLY A 160 -22.26 -27.23 8.71
CA GLY A 160 -22.95 -27.51 9.96
C GLY A 160 -22.01 -27.66 11.16
N LYS A 161 -22.36 -28.55 12.10
CA LYS A 161 -21.57 -28.78 13.31
C LYS A 161 -20.35 -29.65 12.98
N GLY A 162 -19.17 -29.06 13.06
CA GLY A 162 -17.89 -29.76 12.85
C GLY A 162 -16.73 -28.78 12.90
N LYS A 163 -15.51 -29.31 12.79
CA LYS A 163 -14.30 -28.51 12.59
C LYS A 163 -13.55 -29.09 11.40
N PRO A 164 -13.04 -28.26 10.48
CA PRO A 164 -12.15 -28.74 9.45
C PRO A 164 -10.89 -29.35 10.08
N ARG A 165 -10.31 -30.31 9.37
CA ARG A 165 -8.93 -30.74 9.62
C ARG A 165 -7.95 -29.55 9.62
N ALA A 166 -6.77 -29.77 10.18
CA ALA A 166 -5.67 -28.84 10.02
C ALA A 166 -5.27 -28.69 8.53
N GLY A 167 -4.80 -27.49 8.18
CA GLY A 167 -4.16 -27.24 6.88
C GLY A 167 -2.97 -28.18 6.65
N THR A 168 -2.62 -28.38 5.39
CA THR A 168 -1.45 -29.18 5.02
C THR A 168 -0.14 -28.41 5.19
N VAL A 169 -0.16 -27.07 5.32
CA VAL A 169 1.05 -26.26 5.54
C VAL A 169 1.03 -25.61 6.92
N ASN A 170 2.16 -25.70 7.63
CA ASN A 170 2.41 -25.04 8.90
C ASN A 170 3.80 -24.36 8.91
N ARG A 171 4.29 -23.91 10.07
CA ARG A 171 5.58 -23.21 10.20
C ARG A 171 6.81 -24.05 9.86
N ARG A 172 6.72 -25.38 9.89
CA ARG A 172 7.87 -26.30 9.65
C ARG A 172 7.91 -26.84 8.22
N GLY A 173 6.85 -26.66 7.44
CA GLY A 173 6.72 -27.20 6.09
C GLY A 173 5.29 -27.66 5.80
N ALA A 174 5.17 -28.62 4.88
CA ALA A 174 3.91 -29.23 4.50
C ALA A 174 3.80 -30.69 4.95
N THR A 175 2.59 -31.22 4.96
CA THR A 175 2.30 -32.64 5.18
C THR A 175 1.39 -33.14 4.07
N CYS A 176 1.80 -34.19 3.37
CA CYS A 176 0.99 -34.79 2.32
C CYS A 176 -0.33 -35.33 2.88
N VAL A 177 -1.46 -34.86 2.34
CA VAL A 177 -2.80 -35.31 2.75
C VAL A 177 -3.03 -36.81 2.49
N CYS A 178 -2.38 -37.39 1.48
CA CYS A 178 -2.62 -38.79 1.09
C CYS A 178 -1.85 -39.81 1.95
N CYS A 179 -0.60 -39.51 2.32
CA CYS A 179 0.28 -40.48 3.01
C CYS A 179 0.90 -39.94 4.31
N ASN A 180 0.53 -38.74 4.75
CA ASN A 180 1.07 -38.06 5.93
C ASN A 180 2.59 -37.82 5.94
N THR A 181 3.27 -37.99 4.80
CA THR A 181 4.71 -37.70 4.69
C THR A 181 4.95 -36.19 4.92
N PRO A 182 5.80 -35.81 5.89
CA PRO A 182 6.25 -34.43 6.06
C PRO A 182 7.16 -34.00 4.91
N VAL A 183 7.01 -32.76 4.47
CA VAL A 183 7.72 -32.19 3.31
C VAL A 183 8.27 -30.82 3.70
N ALA A 184 9.59 -30.70 3.71
CA ALA A 184 10.28 -29.47 4.11
C ALA A 184 10.13 -28.36 3.05
N PHE A 185 10.20 -27.08 3.48
CA PHE A 185 10.13 -25.94 2.56
C PHE A 185 11.23 -25.94 1.49
N ASN A 186 12.43 -26.43 1.80
CA ASN A 186 13.52 -26.51 0.81
C ASN A 186 13.15 -27.36 -0.41
N TYR A 187 12.42 -28.46 -0.20
CA TYR A 187 11.89 -29.25 -1.31
C TYR A 187 10.86 -28.44 -2.11
N ILE A 188 9.89 -27.81 -1.44
CA ILE A 188 8.84 -27.01 -2.10
C ILE A 188 9.44 -25.84 -2.90
N ARG A 189 10.45 -25.16 -2.35
CA ARG A 189 11.21 -24.10 -3.03
C ARG A 189 11.96 -24.62 -4.25
N THR A 190 12.59 -25.78 -4.14
CA THR A 190 13.29 -26.44 -5.27
C THR A 190 12.32 -26.78 -6.40
N GLU A 191 11.17 -27.36 -6.07
CA GLU A 191 10.11 -27.65 -7.04
C GLU A 191 9.54 -26.38 -7.67
N GLY A 192 9.31 -25.33 -6.87
CA GLY A 192 8.85 -24.02 -7.34
C GLY A 192 9.82 -23.35 -8.30
N LYS A 193 11.11 -23.25 -7.93
CA LYS A 193 12.16 -22.71 -8.81
C LYS A 193 12.32 -23.49 -10.10
N ALA A 194 11.95 -24.77 -10.11
CA ALA A 194 11.97 -25.60 -11.30
C ALA A 194 10.62 -25.60 -12.08
N GLY A 195 9.67 -24.74 -11.73
CA GLY A 195 8.38 -24.60 -12.43
C GLY A 195 7.41 -25.77 -12.20
N ARG A 196 7.61 -26.57 -11.15
CA ARG A 196 6.82 -27.79 -10.88
C ARG A 196 5.71 -27.62 -9.83
N LEU A 197 5.36 -26.38 -9.48
CA LEU A 197 4.17 -26.11 -8.69
C LEU A 197 2.94 -26.08 -9.59
N GLY A 198 1.94 -26.90 -9.28
CA GLY A 198 0.64 -26.89 -9.95
C GLY A 198 -0.40 -26.10 -9.16
N VAL A 199 -1.66 -26.20 -9.59
CA VAL A 199 -2.83 -25.69 -8.86
C VAL A 199 -3.99 -26.68 -8.94
N THR A 200 -4.82 -26.71 -7.90
CA THR A 200 -6.07 -27.47 -7.86
C THR A 200 -7.19 -26.60 -7.30
N LEU A 201 -8.41 -26.74 -7.82
CA LEU A 201 -9.59 -26.05 -7.31
C LEU A 201 -10.05 -26.76 -6.03
N LEU A 202 -10.25 -26.00 -4.95
CA LEU A 202 -10.73 -26.48 -3.66
C LEU A 202 -12.24 -26.31 -3.50
N ALA A 203 -12.78 -25.17 -3.96
CA ALA A 203 -14.20 -24.83 -3.86
C ALA A 203 -14.55 -23.66 -4.78
N MET A 204 -15.84 -23.49 -5.04
CA MET A 204 -16.40 -22.28 -5.65
C MET A 204 -17.39 -21.62 -4.70
N VAL A 205 -17.44 -20.30 -4.70
CA VAL A 205 -18.39 -19.51 -3.91
C VAL A 205 -19.39 -18.87 -4.87
N ALA A 206 -20.66 -19.18 -4.71
CA ALA A 206 -21.75 -18.69 -5.55
C ALA A 206 -22.66 -17.71 -4.81
N ALA A 207 -23.33 -16.84 -5.56
CA ALA A 207 -24.36 -15.93 -5.07
C ALA A 207 -25.67 -16.68 -4.76
N GLY A 208 -26.40 -16.23 -3.74
CA GLY A 208 -27.72 -16.74 -3.35
C GLY A 208 -28.37 -15.84 -2.29
N ARG A 209 -29.24 -16.39 -1.42
CA ARG A 209 -29.74 -15.68 -0.20
C ARG A 209 -28.64 -15.37 0.83
N GLY A 210 -27.40 -15.69 0.48
CA GLY A 210 -26.13 -15.54 1.18
C GLY A 210 -25.05 -16.06 0.22
N LYS A 211 -23.92 -16.52 0.77
CA LYS A 211 -22.91 -17.25 0.00
C LYS A 211 -23.22 -18.74 0.05
N THR A 212 -23.30 -19.35 -1.12
CA THR A 212 -23.37 -20.81 -1.29
C THR A 212 -21.98 -21.31 -1.65
N TYR A 213 -21.58 -22.46 -1.10
CA TYR A 213 -20.28 -23.06 -1.34
C TYR A 213 -20.47 -24.35 -2.15
N LEU A 214 -19.83 -24.41 -3.31
CA LEU A 214 -19.94 -25.50 -4.27
C LEU A 214 -18.61 -26.27 -4.32
N PRO A 215 -18.64 -27.60 -4.55
CA PRO A 215 -17.43 -28.40 -4.75
C PRO A 215 -16.68 -27.97 -6.02
N PRO A 216 -15.42 -28.40 -6.20
CA PRO A 216 -14.68 -28.18 -7.45
C PRO A 216 -15.39 -28.78 -8.65
N ASP A 217 -15.36 -28.07 -9.77
CA ASP A 217 -15.88 -28.54 -11.06
C ASP A 217 -14.75 -28.52 -12.09
N THR A 218 -14.51 -29.66 -12.76
CA THR A 218 -13.46 -29.81 -13.76
C THR A 218 -13.63 -28.90 -14.98
N SER A 219 -14.88 -28.56 -15.36
CA SER A 219 -15.15 -27.66 -16.48
C SER A 219 -14.70 -26.22 -16.17
N HIS A 220 -14.90 -25.76 -14.93
CA HIS A 220 -14.41 -24.45 -14.48
C HIS A 220 -12.88 -24.42 -14.45
N VAL A 221 -12.23 -25.53 -14.08
CA VAL A 221 -10.77 -25.67 -14.15
C VAL A 221 -10.29 -25.55 -15.59
N ALA A 222 -10.88 -26.30 -16.51
CA ALA A 222 -10.53 -26.29 -17.93
C ALA A 222 -10.68 -24.89 -18.55
N ILE A 223 -11.75 -24.16 -18.21
CA ILE A 223 -11.99 -22.79 -18.69
C ILE A 223 -10.96 -21.79 -18.10
N ALA A 224 -10.59 -21.95 -16.83
CA ALA A 224 -9.60 -21.06 -16.22
C ALA A 224 -8.20 -21.23 -16.85
N VAL A 225 -7.81 -22.46 -17.20
CA VAL A 225 -6.51 -22.74 -17.83
C VAL A 225 -6.49 -22.49 -19.34
N SER A 226 -7.64 -22.42 -20.00
CA SER A 226 -7.73 -22.09 -21.44
C SER A 226 -7.57 -20.60 -21.72
N ALA A 227 -7.58 -19.75 -20.70
CA ALA A 227 -7.34 -18.32 -20.83
C ALA A 227 -5.97 -18.06 -21.48
N SER A 228 -5.97 -17.18 -22.49
CA SER A 228 -4.76 -16.84 -23.26
C SER A 228 -4.66 -15.33 -23.37
N PRO A 229 -4.03 -14.64 -22.39
CA PRO A 229 -3.77 -13.21 -22.52
C PRO A 229 -2.87 -12.94 -23.74
N SER A 230 -3.11 -11.85 -24.47
CA SER A 230 -2.30 -11.48 -25.64
C SER A 230 -1.02 -10.74 -25.23
N TRP A 231 -1.03 -10.17 -24.03
CA TRP A 231 0.08 -9.45 -23.42
C TRP A 231 0.18 -9.78 -21.92
N THR A 232 1.40 -9.86 -21.42
CA THR A 232 1.68 -10.00 -19.98
C THR A 232 2.83 -9.08 -19.55
N PRO A 233 2.91 -8.69 -18.26
CA PRO A 233 4.04 -7.93 -17.76
C PRO A 233 5.35 -8.74 -17.79
N GLU A 234 6.27 -8.38 -18.68
CA GLU A 234 7.59 -9.04 -18.84
C GLU A 234 8.65 -8.54 -17.84
N THR A 235 8.31 -7.61 -16.96
CA THR A 235 9.27 -7.03 -16.02
C THR A 235 9.60 -7.99 -14.89
N GLN A 236 10.89 -8.12 -14.59
CA GLN A 236 11.38 -8.89 -13.47
C GLN A 236 11.14 -8.14 -12.15
N MET A 237 10.78 -8.90 -11.12
CA MET A 237 10.85 -8.46 -9.73
C MET A 237 12.32 -8.47 -9.27
N PRO A 238 12.69 -7.68 -8.25
CA PRO A 238 14.04 -7.72 -7.70
C PRO A 238 14.41 -9.12 -7.22
N GLU A 239 15.67 -9.54 -7.36
CA GLU A 239 16.14 -10.84 -6.85
C GLU A 239 16.00 -10.91 -5.32
N LYS A 240 16.30 -9.79 -4.65
CA LYS A 240 16.12 -9.57 -3.21
C LYS A 240 15.65 -8.13 -2.99
N ALA A 241 14.64 -7.97 -2.14
CA ALA A 241 14.15 -6.67 -1.68
C ALA A 241 13.29 -6.87 -0.42
N LEU A 242 13.17 -5.82 0.40
CA LEU A 242 12.27 -5.82 1.55
C LEU A 242 10.82 -6.14 1.17
N GLY A 243 10.22 -7.10 1.88
CA GLY A 243 8.83 -7.49 1.67
C GLY A 243 8.58 -8.43 0.49
N PHE A 244 9.61 -9.01 -0.12
CA PHE A 244 9.44 -10.03 -1.17
C PHE A 244 9.88 -11.42 -0.69
N ARG A 245 9.02 -12.43 -0.88
CA ARG A 245 9.31 -13.85 -0.53
C ARG A 245 8.96 -14.83 -1.65
N VAL A 246 8.28 -14.39 -2.70
CA VAL A 246 7.78 -15.24 -3.79
C VAL A 246 8.89 -15.77 -4.71
N GLN A 247 10.01 -15.05 -4.82
CA GLN A 247 11.16 -15.46 -5.65
C GLN A 247 11.76 -16.79 -5.17
N GLY A 248 11.67 -17.06 -3.86
CA GLY A 248 12.07 -18.35 -3.28
C GLY A 248 11.34 -19.56 -3.90
N TYR A 249 10.22 -19.33 -4.58
CA TYR A 249 9.36 -20.33 -5.19
C TYR A 249 9.30 -20.23 -6.73
N GLY A 250 10.23 -19.51 -7.35
CA GLY A 250 10.35 -19.42 -8.82
C GLY A 250 9.48 -18.35 -9.48
N MET A 251 8.77 -17.52 -8.72
CA MET A 251 8.08 -16.35 -9.27
C MET A 251 9.06 -15.18 -9.37
N THR A 252 9.52 -14.88 -10.57
CA THR A 252 10.56 -13.86 -10.81
C THR A 252 10.07 -12.71 -11.67
N HIS A 253 8.95 -12.85 -12.37
CA HIS A 253 8.31 -11.80 -13.16
C HIS A 253 7.00 -11.37 -12.52
N HIS A 254 6.60 -10.12 -12.75
CA HIS A 254 5.32 -9.63 -12.23
C HIS A 254 4.12 -10.42 -12.78
N ALA A 255 4.21 -10.98 -13.99
CA ALA A 255 3.20 -11.87 -14.55
C ALA A 255 2.98 -13.14 -13.70
N ASP A 256 4.04 -13.67 -13.06
CA ASP A 256 3.98 -14.91 -12.26
C ASP A 256 3.09 -14.77 -11.02
N LEU A 257 2.77 -13.53 -10.63
CA LEU A 257 1.88 -13.24 -9.51
C LEU A 257 0.41 -13.50 -9.84
N PHE A 258 0.06 -13.77 -11.09
CA PHE A 258 -1.31 -13.91 -11.58
C PHE A 258 -1.52 -15.26 -12.27
N THR A 259 -2.75 -15.79 -12.23
CA THR A 259 -3.13 -16.90 -13.12
C THR A 259 -3.37 -16.39 -14.55
N LEU A 260 -3.38 -17.27 -15.55
CA LEU A 260 -3.66 -16.89 -16.94
C LEU A 260 -5.01 -16.18 -17.10
N ARG A 261 -6.05 -16.66 -16.40
CA ARG A 261 -7.37 -16.00 -16.40
C ARG A 261 -7.33 -14.62 -15.73
N GLN A 262 -6.60 -14.47 -14.63
CA GLN A 262 -6.40 -13.16 -14.01
C GLN A 262 -5.64 -12.20 -14.92
N LEU A 263 -4.61 -12.66 -15.64
CA LEU A 263 -3.88 -11.86 -16.62
C LEU A 263 -4.79 -11.41 -17.77
N ALA A 264 -5.57 -12.32 -18.35
CA ALA A 264 -6.53 -11.98 -19.41
C ALA A 264 -7.57 -10.95 -18.96
N ALA A 265 -8.03 -11.05 -17.71
CA ALA A 265 -8.93 -10.07 -17.11
C ALA A 265 -8.28 -8.70 -16.92
N MET A 266 -7.07 -8.67 -16.34
CA MET A 266 -6.33 -7.43 -16.11
C MET A 266 -5.97 -6.72 -17.41
N GLU A 267 -5.52 -7.48 -18.42
CA GLU A 267 -5.27 -6.99 -19.78
C GLU A 267 -6.54 -6.37 -20.39
N THR A 268 -7.66 -7.10 -20.36
CA THR A 268 -8.93 -6.63 -20.92
C THR A 268 -9.39 -5.33 -20.27
N LEU A 269 -9.34 -5.25 -18.93
CA LEU A 269 -9.71 -4.03 -18.21
C LEU A 269 -8.75 -2.87 -18.49
N SER A 270 -7.45 -3.13 -18.58
CA SER A 270 -6.45 -2.11 -18.95
C SER A 270 -6.71 -1.54 -20.33
N ASP A 271 -6.98 -2.38 -21.33
CA ASP A 271 -7.23 -1.94 -22.70
C ASP A 271 -8.53 -1.13 -22.79
N LEU A 272 -9.61 -1.61 -22.17
CA LEU A 272 -10.89 -0.91 -22.14
C LEU A 272 -10.80 0.44 -21.40
N ALA A 273 -10.05 0.52 -20.28
CA ALA A 273 -9.84 1.76 -19.54
C ALA A 273 -9.00 2.80 -20.32
N LYS A 274 -8.14 2.33 -21.24
CA LYS A 274 -7.40 3.18 -22.17
C LYS A 274 -8.29 3.66 -23.33
N ASP A 275 -9.04 2.74 -23.93
CA ASP A 275 -9.88 3.01 -25.11
C ASP A 275 -11.05 3.95 -24.79
N VAL A 276 -11.61 3.87 -23.57
CA VAL A 276 -12.77 4.68 -23.16
C VAL A 276 -12.49 6.19 -23.25
N ARG A 277 -11.23 6.61 -23.13
CA ARG A 277 -10.81 8.03 -23.19
C ARG A 277 -11.34 8.72 -24.44
N ALA A 278 -11.26 8.07 -25.60
CA ALA A 278 -11.73 8.64 -26.86
C ALA A 278 -13.24 8.91 -26.85
N ARG A 279 -14.01 8.00 -26.25
CA ARG A 279 -15.45 8.17 -26.05
C ARG A 279 -15.76 9.31 -25.08
N VAL A 280 -15.07 9.38 -23.94
CA VAL A 280 -15.25 10.48 -22.97
C VAL A 280 -14.98 11.84 -23.62
N LEU A 281 -13.93 11.95 -24.45
CA LEU A 281 -13.61 13.19 -25.17
C LEU A 281 -14.72 13.58 -26.15
N SER A 282 -15.21 12.61 -26.93
CA SER A 282 -16.33 12.82 -27.87
C SER A 282 -17.58 13.30 -27.14
N ASP A 283 -17.95 12.62 -26.05
CA ASP A 283 -19.13 12.94 -25.26
C ASP A 283 -19.00 14.31 -24.57
N ALA A 284 -17.81 14.62 -24.03
CA ALA A 284 -17.52 15.94 -23.46
C ALA A 284 -17.74 17.07 -24.48
N LYS A 285 -17.18 16.93 -25.69
CA LYS A 285 -17.38 17.87 -26.80
C LYS A 285 -18.84 17.98 -27.22
N ALA A 286 -19.55 16.85 -27.33
CA ALA A 286 -20.97 16.83 -27.69
C ALA A 286 -21.87 17.55 -26.67
N THR A 287 -21.47 17.59 -25.39
CA THR A 287 -22.19 18.34 -24.35
C THR A 287 -21.88 19.85 -24.32
N GLY A 288 -21.01 20.34 -25.21
CA GLY A 288 -20.59 21.73 -25.27
C GLY A 288 -19.53 22.12 -24.24
N MET A 289 -18.83 21.15 -23.65
CA MET A 289 -17.66 21.45 -22.81
C MET A 289 -16.59 22.11 -23.68
N ALA A 290 -16.13 23.30 -23.29
CA ALA A 290 -15.04 23.99 -23.97
C ALA A 290 -13.78 23.11 -23.97
N ASP A 291 -12.99 23.19 -25.04
CA ASP A 291 -11.72 22.48 -25.14
C ASP A 291 -10.61 23.51 -25.34
N ASP A 292 -9.59 23.44 -24.50
CA ASP A 292 -8.36 24.24 -24.62
C ASP A 292 -7.28 23.50 -25.41
N ASP A 293 -7.58 22.29 -25.90
CA ASP A 293 -6.69 21.39 -26.63
C ASP A 293 -5.42 21.01 -25.83
N LEU A 294 -5.43 21.24 -24.51
CA LEU A 294 -4.34 20.90 -23.60
C LEU A 294 -4.64 19.61 -22.85
N ARG A 295 -3.61 18.77 -22.69
CA ARG A 295 -3.70 17.56 -21.86
C ARG A 295 -3.73 17.91 -20.38
N LEU A 296 -4.17 16.96 -19.57
CA LEU A 296 -4.29 17.16 -18.12
C LEU A 296 -2.93 17.46 -17.45
N GLU A 297 -1.87 16.77 -17.88
CA GLU A 297 -0.49 16.97 -17.41
C GLU A 297 0.07 18.36 -17.79
N GLU A 298 -0.42 18.94 -18.89
CA GLU A 298 -0.03 20.28 -19.39
C GLU A 298 -0.82 21.40 -18.71
N GLY A 299 -1.69 21.08 -17.76
CA GLY A 299 -2.53 22.06 -17.06
C GLY A 299 -3.87 22.34 -17.73
N GLY A 300 -4.27 21.56 -18.74
CA GLY A 300 -5.55 21.70 -19.41
C GLY A 300 -6.75 21.58 -18.47
N THR A 301 -7.83 22.22 -18.86
CA THR A 301 -9.10 22.36 -18.10
C THR A 301 -10.33 22.02 -18.95
N GLY A 302 -10.17 21.90 -20.27
CA GLY A 302 -11.25 21.60 -21.19
C GLY A 302 -11.55 20.11 -21.38
N ALA A 303 -12.32 19.80 -22.41
CA ALA A 303 -12.76 18.45 -22.76
C ALA A 303 -11.60 17.43 -22.87
N THR A 304 -10.47 17.84 -23.44
CA THR A 304 -9.27 16.99 -23.56
C THR A 304 -8.71 16.57 -22.20
N ALA A 305 -8.54 17.53 -21.27
CA ALA A 305 -8.09 17.23 -19.91
C ALA A 305 -9.15 16.52 -19.06
N TYR A 306 -10.43 16.75 -19.31
CA TYR A 306 -11.52 16.03 -18.63
C TYR A 306 -11.53 14.54 -19.00
N ALA A 307 -11.35 14.21 -20.29
CA ALA A 307 -11.23 12.83 -20.75
C ALA A 307 -10.05 12.11 -20.09
N ASP A 308 -8.93 12.81 -19.90
CA ASP A 308 -7.76 12.30 -19.17
C ASP A 308 -8.07 12.02 -17.72
N ALA A 309 -8.80 12.92 -17.06
CA ALA A 309 -9.18 12.77 -15.66
C ALA A 309 -10.04 11.51 -15.46
N VAL A 310 -11.06 11.32 -16.28
CA VAL A 310 -11.93 10.13 -16.22
C VAL A 310 -11.12 8.85 -16.48
N SER A 311 -10.28 8.83 -17.51
CA SER A 311 -9.42 7.67 -17.82
C SER A 311 -8.40 7.37 -16.71
N THR A 312 -7.88 8.41 -16.04
CA THR A 312 -6.99 8.29 -14.88
C THR A 312 -7.67 7.57 -13.73
N PHE A 313 -8.88 7.98 -13.34
CA PHE A 313 -9.61 7.33 -12.25
C PHE A 313 -10.08 5.91 -12.60
N LEU A 314 -10.49 5.66 -13.84
CA LEU A 314 -10.82 4.30 -14.30
C LEU A 314 -9.59 3.39 -14.26
N SER A 315 -8.42 3.89 -14.67
CA SER A 315 -7.14 3.18 -14.55
C SER A 315 -6.75 2.90 -13.09
N MET A 316 -6.99 3.83 -12.16
CA MET A 316 -6.84 3.56 -10.72
C MET A 316 -7.81 2.47 -10.25
N GLY A 317 -9.00 2.38 -10.82
CA GLY A 317 -9.94 1.28 -10.61
C GLY A 317 -9.35 -0.08 -11.03
N VAL A 318 -8.68 -0.14 -12.19
CA VAL A 318 -7.99 -1.35 -12.67
C VAL A 318 -6.88 -1.74 -11.68
N ASN A 319 -6.11 -0.76 -11.24
CA ASN A 319 -5.03 -0.95 -10.27
C ASN A 319 -5.53 -1.42 -8.89
N ARG A 320 -6.70 -0.92 -8.47
CA ARG A 320 -7.38 -1.44 -7.27
C ARG A 320 -7.79 -2.91 -7.46
N CYS A 321 -8.26 -3.29 -8.66
CA CYS A 321 -8.61 -4.69 -8.96
C CYS A 321 -7.39 -5.61 -8.84
N SER A 322 -6.20 -5.21 -9.31
CA SER A 322 -5.00 -6.06 -9.25
C SER A 322 -4.63 -6.45 -7.82
N GLY A 323 -4.83 -5.53 -6.86
CA GLY A 323 -4.60 -5.80 -5.42
C GLY A 323 -5.54 -6.87 -4.82
N PHE A 324 -6.63 -7.21 -5.49
CA PHE A 324 -7.58 -8.26 -5.08
C PHE A 324 -7.74 -9.40 -6.11
N ASN A 325 -7.06 -9.33 -7.25
CA ASN A 325 -7.11 -10.32 -8.33
C ASN A 325 -5.71 -10.76 -8.74
N SER A 326 -4.93 -11.20 -7.76
CA SER A 326 -3.67 -11.92 -7.99
C SER A 326 -3.73 -13.30 -7.36
N SER A 327 -2.79 -14.18 -7.71
CA SER A 327 -2.64 -15.52 -7.11
C SER A 327 -2.06 -15.49 -5.69
N LEU A 328 -1.94 -14.29 -5.10
CA LEU A 328 -1.52 -14.03 -3.73
C LEU A 328 -2.68 -13.50 -2.85
N CYS A 329 -3.88 -13.33 -3.42
CA CYS A 329 -5.05 -12.88 -2.66
C CYS A 329 -5.67 -14.05 -1.89
N ARG A 330 -5.74 -13.96 -0.56
CA ARG A 330 -6.26 -15.06 0.29
C ARG A 330 -7.75 -14.94 0.56
N TRP A 331 -8.40 -16.07 0.85
CA TRP A 331 -9.77 -16.08 1.39
C TRP A 331 -9.79 -15.81 2.90
N GLY A 332 -10.62 -14.86 3.33
CA GLY A 332 -10.91 -14.58 4.74
C GLY A 332 -12.21 -15.23 5.18
N ALA A 333 -12.16 -16.42 5.78
CA ALA A 333 -13.34 -17.20 6.18
C ALA A 333 -14.20 -16.58 7.31
N ASP A 334 -13.66 -15.61 8.03
CA ASP A 334 -14.36 -14.86 9.07
C ASP A 334 -15.32 -13.82 8.48
N ASN A 335 -14.86 -13.12 7.43
CA ASN A 335 -15.62 -12.11 6.71
C ASN A 335 -16.20 -12.63 5.39
N GLU A 336 -15.90 -13.89 5.05
CA GLU A 336 -16.29 -14.60 3.84
C GLU A 336 -15.92 -13.80 2.58
N LYS A 337 -14.71 -13.26 2.45
CA LYS A 337 -14.31 -12.42 1.30
C LYS A 337 -12.84 -12.58 0.93
N ILE A 338 -12.50 -12.17 -0.30
CA ILE A 338 -11.10 -12.02 -0.72
C ILE A 338 -10.43 -10.89 0.09
N MET A 339 -9.19 -11.16 0.48
CA MET A 339 -8.32 -10.20 1.16
C MET A 339 -7.28 -9.67 0.17
N ASN A 340 -6.96 -8.39 0.31
CA ASN A 340 -5.96 -7.72 -0.52
C ASN A 340 -4.57 -8.36 -0.35
N VAL A 341 -3.79 -8.39 -1.43
CA VAL A 341 -2.43 -8.93 -1.47
C VAL A 341 -1.49 -8.22 -0.48
N PHE A 342 -1.60 -6.90 -0.32
CA PHE A 342 -0.74 -6.10 0.57
C PHE A 342 -1.21 -6.08 2.01
N GLY A 343 -1.90 -7.13 2.45
CA GLY A 343 -2.39 -7.21 3.81
C GLY A 343 -1.30 -7.22 4.90
N ARG A 344 -0.07 -7.50 4.51
CA ARG A 344 1.13 -7.45 5.35
C ARG A 344 2.20 -6.49 4.81
N GLN A 345 1.88 -5.66 3.80
CA GLN A 345 2.85 -4.83 3.08
C GLN A 345 4.01 -5.65 2.47
N THR A 346 3.71 -6.88 2.02
CA THR A 346 4.68 -7.80 1.41
C THR A 346 4.06 -8.56 0.26
N LEU A 347 4.85 -8.94 -0.74
CA LEU A 347 4.54 -10.00 -1.70
C LEU A 347 5.07 -11.33 -1.15
N SER A 348 4.27 -11.92 -0.26
CA SER A 348 4.55 -13.21 0.37
C SER A 348 3.94 -14.38 -0.39
N MET A 349 4.58 -15.55 -0.34
CA MET A 349 4.01 -16.78 -0.88
C MET A 349 2.68 -17.15 -0.20
N VAL A 350 1.67 -17.47 -1.00
CA VAL A 350 0.35 -17.93 -0.55
C VAL A 350 0.08 -19.31 -1.13
N TRP A 351 -0.28 -20.24 -0.25
CA TRP A 351 -0.51 -21.66 -0.57
C TRP A 351 -1.90 -21.89 -1.17
N ASP A 352 -2.92 -21.37 -0.51
CA ASP A 352 -4.31 -21.32 -0.95
C ASP A 352 -4.75 -19.88 -1.21
N PHE A 353 -5.23 -19.60 -2.42
CA PHE A 353 -5.60 -18.27 -2.86
C PHE A 353 -7.02 -18.27 -3.44
N GLY A 354 -7.67 -17.12 -3.41
CA GLY A 354 -8.97 -16.93 -4.01
C GLY A 354 -8.89 -16.00 -5.22
N GLU A 355 -9.63 -16.34 -6.24
CA GLU A 355 -9.77 -15.58 -7.48
C GLU A 355 -11.20 -15.03 -7.53
N ALA A 356 -11.35 -13.72 -7.36
CA ALA A 356 -12.65 -13.08 -7.46
C ALA A 356 -13.16 -13.11 -8.90
N ASN A 357 -14.47 -13.24 -9.07
CA ASN A 357 -15.08 -12.97 -10.37
C ASN A 357 -15.01 -11.47 -10.65
N ILE A 358 -14.15 -11.09 -11.59
CA ILE A 358 -13.90 -9.69 -11.92
C ILE A 358 -15.13 -8.97 -12.49
N LEU A 359 -16.08 -9.73 -13.08
CA LEU A 359 -17.26 -9.21 -13.81
C LEU A 359 -18.54 -9.15 -12.96
N GLU A 360 -18.51 -9.66 -11.74
CA GLU A 360 -19.66 -9.76 -10.84
C GLU A 360 -19.46 -8.89 -9.61
N GLU A 361 -20.53 -8.55 -8.91
CA GLU A 361 -20.47 -7.68 -7.75
C GLU A 361 -19.92 -8.42 -6.51
N THR A 362 -18.59 -8.41 -6.37
CA THR A 362 -17.86 -9.00 -5.24
C THR A 362 -16.66 -8.15 -4.85
N VAL A 363 -16.15 -8.34 -3.62
CA VAL A 363 -15.00 -7.57 -3.12
C VAL A 363 -13.81 -7.73 -4.04
N GLY A 364 -13.29 -6.60 -4.53
CA GLY A 364 -12.13 -6.58 -5.43
C GLY A 364 -12.44 -6.72 -6.91
N SER A 365 -13.69 -6.98 -7.28
CA SER A 365 -14.15 -7.00 -8.68
C SER A 365 -14.13 -5.60 -9.32
N TRP A 366 -14.26 -5.53 -10.64
CA TRP A 366 -14.35 -4.27 -11.37
C TRP A 366 -15.54 -3.40 -10.93
N PRO A 367 -16.79 -3.90 -10.84
CA PRO A 367 -17.93 -3.11 -10.37
C PRO A 367 -17.67 -2.43 -9.02
N THR A 368 -17.16 -3.19 -8.06
CA THR A 368 -16.86 -2.67 -6.73
C THR A 368 -15.68 -1.68 -6.74
N CYS A 369 -14.62 -1.97 -7.49
CA CYS A 369 -13.43 -1.13 -7.52
C CYS A 369 -13.67 0.24 -8.17
N LYS A 370 -14.41 0.30 -9.30
CA LYS A 370 -14.76 1.57 -9.94
C LYS A 370 -15.61 2.45 -9.01
N ASP A 371 -16.53 1.85 -8.27
CA ASP A 371 -17.45 2.58 -7.40
C ASP A 371 -16.73 3.12 -6.17
N TYR A 372 -15.79 2.35 -5.59
CA TYR A 372 -14.90 2.84 -4.54
C TYR A 372 -14.07 4.05 -5.00
N VAL A 373 -13.56 4.04 -6.24
CA VAL A 373 -12.82 5.20 -6.77
C VAL A 373 -13.74 6.42 -6.91
N ALA A 374 -14.96 6.22 -7.41
CA ALA A 374 -15.96 7.28 -7.50
C ALA A 374 -16.34 7.85 -6.12
N GLU A 375 -16.47 7.01 -5.09
CA GLU A 375 -16.67 7.44 -3.70
C GLU A 375 -15.47 8.26 -3.18
N CYS A 376 -14.23 7.83 -3.46
CA CYS A 376 -13.03 8.58 -3.11
C CYS A 376 -13.03 9.99 -3.72
N ILE A 377 -13.45 10.14 -4.98
CA ILE A 377 -13.57 11.44 -5.66
C ILE A 377 -14.55 12.35 -4.91
N GLN A 378 -15.70 11.82 -4.51
CA GLN A 378 -16.76 12.59 -3.84
C GLN A 378 -16.34 13.09 -2.46
N VAL A 379 -15.48 12.35 -1.76
CA VAL A 379 -14.99 12.75 -0.43
C VAL A 379 -13.72 13.60 -0.51
N ALA A 380 -12.95 13.56 -1.60
CA ALA A 380 -11.69 14.29 -1.71
C ALA A 380 -11.90 15.82 -1.67
N THR A 381 -12.94 16.37 -2.30
CA THR A 381 -13.18 17.82 -2.23
C THR A 381 -13.73 18.27 -0.88
N GLY A 382 -13.02 19.20 -0.22
CA GLY A 382 -13.53 19.99 0.91
C GLY A 382 -14.37 21.20 0.47
N TYR A 383 -14.76 22.04 1.42
CA TYR A 383 -15.38 23.33 1.13
C TYR A 383 -14.33 24.29 0.55
N GLY A 384 -14.50 24.76 -0.69
CA GLY A 384 -13.74 25.91 -1.22
C GLY A 384 -12.26 25.65 -1.58
N SER A 385 -11.89 24.45 -2.02
CA SER A 385 -10.49 24.09 -2.25
C SER A 385 -9.96 24.61 -3.60
N THR A 386 -9.02 25.55 -3.57
CA THR A 386 -8.17 25.85 -4.74
C THR A 386 -7.31 24.61 -5.04
N PRO A 387 -7.15 24.20 -6.32
CA PRO A 387 -6.28 23.08 -6.67
C PRO A 387 -4.86 23.28 -6.10
N GLY A 388 -4.33 22.24 -5.47
CA GLY A 388 -2.95 22.21 -5.00
C GLY A 388 -2.03 21.88 -6.17
N GLN A 389 -0.74 21.72 -5.88
CA GLN A 389 0.25 21.35 -6.89
C GLN A 389 1.21 20.32 -6.32
N VAL A 390 1.49 19.31 -7.12
CA VAL A 390 2.27 18.14 -6.74
C VAL A 390 3.23 17.81 -7.87
N GLU A 391 4.49 17.56 -7.55
CA GLU A 391 5.54 17.29 -8.54
C GLU A 391 6.33 16.03 -8.19
N GLN A 392 6.87 15.37 -9.21
CA GLN A 392 7.81 14.28 -9.00
C GLN A 392 9.17 14.86 -8.68
N LEU A 393 9.60 14.75 -7.42
CA LEU A 393 10.89 15.28 -6.96
C LEU A 393 11.54 14.29 -6.00
N ASP A 394 12.87 14.22 -6.08
CA ASP A 394 13.70 13.66 -5.02
C ASP A 394 13.96 14.75 -3.97
N ALA A 395 13.40 14.59 -2.78
CA ALA A 395 13.50 15.56 -1.70
C ALA A 395 14.94 15.80 -1.21
N ALA A 396 15.86 14.87 -1.43
CA ALA A 396 17.27 15.04 -1.07
C ALA A 396 17.99 16.02 -2.01
N HIS A 397 17.59 16.07 -3.28
CA HIS A 397 18.26 16.88 -4.31
C HIS A 397 17.48 18.11 -4.74
N ALA A 398 16.15 18.08 -4.63
CA ALA A 398 15.29 19.15 -5.09
C ALA A 398 14.07 19.32 -4.18
N ILE A 399 13.91 20.55 -3.67
CA ILE A 399 12.65 21.03 -3.11
C ILE A 399 12.10 22.07 -4.08
N ARG A 400 10.77 22.24 -4.08
CA ARG A 400 10.10 23.23 -4.91
C ARG A 400 10.71 24.63 -4.75
N LYS A 401 10.57 25.45 -5.80
CA LYS A 401 11.22 26.76 -5.89
C LYS A 401 10.68 27.78 -4.89
N GLU A 402 9.42 27.64 -4.45
CA GLU A 402 8.77 28.55 -3.50
C GLU A 402 9.57 28.70 -2.19
N LYS A 403 9.44 29.86 -1.54
CA LYS A 403 10.03 30.17 -0.22
C LYS A 403 8.92 30.49 0.79
N ASN A 404 9.25 30.55 2.07
CA ASN A 404 8.33 30.79 3.17
C ASN A 404 7.21 29.73 3.23
N LEU A 405 7.63 28.46 3.30
CA LEU A 405 6.76 27.30 3.35
C LEU A 405 6.52 26.84 4.80
N LEU A 406 5.29 26.43 5.09
CA LEU A 406 4.95 25.67 6.28
C LEU A 406 5.15 24.19 5.96
N VAL A 407 6.24 23.59 6.45
CA VAL A 407 6.56 22.19 6.17
C VAL A 407 5.92 21.29 7.21
N SER A 408 5.13 20.32 6.74
CA SER A 408 4.56 19.25 7.53
C SER A 408 4.72 17.95 6.75
N THR A 409 5.38 16.94 7.32
CA THR A 409 5.78 15.76 6.54
C THR A 409 5.85 14.47 7.35
N ASP A 410 5.61 13.35 6.66
CA ASP A 410 5.72 11.98 7.17
C ASP A 410 6.79 11.22 6.35
N PRO A 411 8.07 11.29 6.75
CA PRO A 411 9.18 10.72 5.97
C PRO A 411 9.17 9.18 5.94
N PRO A 412 9.84 8.55 4.96
CA PRO A 412 9.90 7.09 4.84
C PRO A 412 10.56 6.39 6.06
N TYR A 413 10.08 5.18 6.36
CA TYR A 413 10.48 4.39 7.53
C TYR A 413 11.70 3.49 7.21
N TYR A 414 12.91 4.05 7.26
CA TYR A 414 14.21 3.36 7.24
C TYR A 414 14.26 2.06 6.41
N ASP A 415 14.32 0.89 7.05
CA ASP A 415 14.43 -0.45 6.44
C ASP A 415 13.14 -1.28 6.56
N ASN A 416 12.00 -0.64 6.83
CA ASN A 416 10.76 -1.35 7.16
C ASN A 416 9.95 -1.75 5.91
N ILE A 417 9.98 -0.92 4.86
CA ILE A 417 9.16 -1.11 3.66
C ILE A 417 9.95 -0.68 2.41
N GLY A 418 10.12 -1.59 1.45
CA GLY A 418 10.64 -1.26 0.11
C GLY A 418 9.53 -0.68 -0.77
N TYR A 419 9.15 0.59 -0.56
CA TYR A 419 7.99 1.18 -1.25
C TYR A 419 8.17 1.16 -2.76
N ALA A 420 9.33 1.57 -3.27
CA ALA A 420 9.57 1.61 -4.70
C ALA A 420 9.47 0.23 -5.36
N ASP A 421 9.99 -0.83 -4.73
CA ASP A 421 9.88 -2.21 -5.23
C ASP A 421 8.44 -2.72 -5.20
N LEU A 422 7.74 -2.57 -4.07
CA LEU A 422 6.34 -3.02 -3.96
C LEU A 422 5.41 -2.22 -4.89
N SER A 423 5.75 -0.98 -5.22
CA SER A 423 4.97 -0.14 -6.14
C SER A 423 5.01 -0.65 -7.57
N ASP A 424 6.01 -1.44 -7.96
CA ASP A 424 6.09 -1.98 -9.32
C ASP A 424 4.90 -2.89 -9.65
N PHE A 425 4.34 -3.58 -8.63
CA PHE A 425 3.10 -4.34 -8.75
C PHE A 425 1.94 -3.53 -9.35
N PHE A 426 1.88 -2.24 -9.02
CA PHE A 426 0.88 -1.30 -9.47
C PHE A 426 1.33 -0.53 -10.72
N TYR A 427 2.60 -0.11 -10.73
CA TYR A 427 3.20 0.69 -11.78
C TYR A 427 3.07 0.07 -13.16
N ILE A 428 3.30 -1.24 -13.31
CA ILE A 428 3.21 -1.93 -14.61
C ILE A 428 1.86 -1.76 -15.30
N TRP A 429 0.77 -1.82 -14.53
CA TRP A 429 -0.59 -1.67 -15.06
C TRP A 429 -0.90 -0.20 -15.34
N LEU A 430 -0.51 0.72 -14.45
CA LEU A 430 -0.68 2.16 -14.66
C LEU A 430 0.12 2.66 -15.86
N ARG A 431 1.34 2.16 -16.06
CA ARG A 431 2.16 2.47 -17.23
C ARG A 431 1.47 2.04 -18.52
N ARG A 432 0.88 0.84 -18.54
CA ARG A 432 0.12 0.35 -19.70
C ARG A 432 -1.08 1.25 -20.03
N THR A 433 -1.85 1.67 -19.03
CA THR A 433 -3.10 2.40 -19.25
C THR A 433 -2.89 3.90 -19.41
N LEU A 434 -1.92 4.49 -18.69
CA LEU A 434 -1.74 5.93 -18.54
C LEU A 434 -0.44 6.48 -19.13
N GLY A 435 0.45 5.64 -19.69
CA GLY A 435 1.70 6.13 -20.29
C GLY A 435 1.50 7.16 -21.40
N GLY A 436 0.36 7.15 -22.10
CA GLY A 436 0.01 8.18 -23.08
C GLY A 436 -0.62 9.45 -22.51
N ILE A 437 -0.99 9.47 -21.22
CA ILE A 437 -1.56 10.63 -20.50
C ILE A 437 -0.49 11.29 -19.63
N TYR A 438 0.37 10.49 -18.98
CA TYR A 438 1.48 10.96 -18.14
C TYR A 438 2.82 10.36 -18.62
N PRO A 439 3.31 10.71 -19.81
CA PRO A 439 4.57 10.20 -20.35
C PRO A 439 5.76 10.43 -19.41
N GLN A 440 5.77 11.51 -18.62
CA GLN A 440 6.87 11.77 -17.68
C GLN A 440 6.86 10.81 -16.50
N LEU A 441 5.69 10.61 -15.86
CA LEU A 441 5.54 9.70 -14.71
C LEU A 441 5.79 8.24 -15.08
N PHE A 442 5.47 7.86 -16.31
CA PHE A 442 5.56 6.47 -16.80
C PHE A 442 6.65 6.28 -17.87
N SER A 443 7.68 7.14 -17.84
CA SER A 443 8.81 7.13 -18.79
C SER A 443 9.73 5.91 -18.63
N THR A 444 9.92 5.42 -17.40
CA THR A 444 10.77 4.28 -17.08
C THR A 444 10.02 2.95 -17.20
N LEU A 445 10.77 1.83 -17.18
CA LEU A 445 10.17 0.48 -17.20
C LEU A 445 9.56 0.11 -15.84
N LEU A 446 10.20 0.54 -14.75
CA LEU A 446 9.83 0.34 -13.35
C LEU A 446 10.05 1.63 -12.55
N VAL A 447 9.54 1.70 -11.31
CA VAL A 447 9.68 2.87 -10.43
C VAL A 447 11.17 3.09 -10.09
N PRO A 448 11.68 4.35 -10.07
CA PRO A 448 13.05 4.65 -9.65
C PRO A 448 13.36 4.14 -8.23
N LYS A 449 14.48 3.41 -8.07
CA LYS A 449 14.90 2.82 -6.79
C LYS A 449 16.04 3.56 -6.11
N ALA A 450 17.05 3.98 -6.89
CA ALA A 450 18.32 4.46 -6.35
C ALA A 450 18.19 5.70 -5.45
N ALA A 451 17.28 6.62 -5.79
CA ALA A 451 17.06 7.86 -5.05
C ALA A 451 16.12 7.71 -3.84
N GLU A 452 15.51 6.54 -3.62
CA GLU A 452 14.61 6.36 -2.49
C GLU A 452 15.39 6.33 -1.17
N LEU A 453 14.90 7.10 -0.19
CA LEU A 453 15.50 7.20 1.15
C LEU A 453 15.06 6.04 2.05
N VAL A 454 15.56 4.85 1.74
CA VAL A 454 15.43 3.62 2.54
C VAL A 454 16.81 3.03 2.81
N ALA A 455 16.96 2.36 3.95
CA ALA A 455 18.19 1.69 4.33
C ALA A 455 18.11 0.18 4.04
N ASP A 456 17.88 -0.17 2.78
CA ASP A 456 17.80 -1.57 2.33
C ASP A 456 19.18 -2.07 1.88
N PRO A 457 19.84 -2.98 2.63
CA PRO A 457 21.17 -3.48 2.27
C PRO A 457 21.20 -4.21 0.92
N SER A 458 20.08 -4.74 0.45
CA SER A 458 20.02 -5.42 -0.85
C SER A 458 20.32 -4.49 -2.03
N ARG A 459 20.20 -3.17 -1.83
CA ARG A 459 20.56 -2.14 -2.82
C ARG A 459 22.04 -1.79 -2.86
N PHE A 460 22.80 -2.24 -1.86
CA PHE A 460 24.20 -1.92 -1.67
C PHE A 460 25.05 -3.19 -1.56
N ASP A 461 24.72 -4.22 -2.35
CA ASP A 461 25.44 -5.51 -2.37
C ASP A 461 25.48 -6.23 -1.00
N GLY A 462 24.48 -5.97 -0.15
CA GLY A 462 24.42 -6.48 1.23
C GLY A 462 25.17 -5.63 2.25
N ASP A 463 25.77 -4.51 1.85
CA ASP A 463 26.51 -3.59 2.71
C ASP A 463 25.55 -2.75 3.56
N LYS A 464 25.45 -3.12 4.85
CA LYS A 464 24.57 -2.44 5.82
C LYS A 464 25.03 -1.02 6.14
N ASP A 465 26.34 -0.76 6.11
CA ASP A 465 26.88 0.54 6.48
C ASP A 465 26.63 1.56 5.37
N LYS A 466 26.84 1.18 4.10
CA LYS A 466 26.47 2.03 2.95
C LYS A 466 24.98 2.33 2.89
N ALA A 467 24.13 1.35 3.18
CA ALA A 467 22.68 1.57 3.21
C ALA A 467 22.27 2.61 4.27
N LYS A 468 22.93 2.55 5.44
CA LYS A 468 22.75 3.53 6.51
C LYS A 468 23.28 4.92 6.12
N GLU A 469 24.49 5.00 5.53
CA GLU A 469 25.09 6.26 5.08
C GLU A 469 24.21 6.96 4.02
N HIS A 470 23.70 6.21 3.03
CA HIS A 470 22.76 6.73 2.03
C HIS A 470 21.52 7.35 2.68
N PHE A 471 20.93 6.66 3.66
CA PHE A 471 19.77 7.17 4.39
C PHE A 471 20.11 8.44 5.20
N GLU A 472 21.21 8.44 5.96
CA GLU A 472 21.67 9.61 6.72
C GLU A 472 21.89 10.83 5.84
N ASP A 473 22.69 10.67 4.79
CA ASP A 473 23.13 11.78 3.97
C ASP A 473 21.97 12.34 3.14
N GLY A 474 21.08 11.47 2.64
CA GLY A 474 19.86 11.91 1.98
C GLY A 474 18.95 12.74 2.89
N PHE A 475 18.80 12.37 4.18
CA PHE A 475 18.03 13.18 5.13
C PHE A 475 18.75 14.47 5.54
N LYS A 476 20.07 14.46 5.73
CA LYS A 476 20.85 15.69 5.97
C LYS A 476 20.66 16.68 4.82
N GLN A 477 20.75 16.21 3.57
CA GLN A 477 20.53 17.03 2.39
C GLN A 477 19.09 17.57 2.35
N THR A 478 18.10 16.69 2.55
CA THR A 478 16.68 17.07 2.59
C THR A 478 16.42 18.16 3.63
N PHE A 479 16.86 17.96 4.88
CA PHE A 479 16.65 18.94 5.95
C PHE A 479 17.41 20.25 5.70
N THR A 480 18.56 20.20 5.03
CA THR A 480 19.32 21.39 4.65
C THR A 480 18.50 22.22 3.67
N LEU A 481 17.99 21.60 2.61
CA LEU A 481 17.14 22.26 1.62
C LEU A 481 15.86 22.80 2.26
N LEU A 482 15.19 22.03 3.11
CA LEU A 482 13.97 22.47 3.80
C LEU A 482 14.23 23.69 4.69
N LYS A 483 15.34 23.71 5.44
CA LYS A 483 15.70 24.83 6.32
C LYS A 483 15.78 26.16 5.58
N GLU A 484 16.24 26.16 4.32
CA GLU A 484 16.30 27.36 3.46
C GLU A 484 14.93 27.84 2.96
N LYS A 485 13.91 26.97 2.97
CA LYS A 485 12.57 27.26 2.45
C LYS A 485 11.55 27.60 3.53
N LEU A 486 11.83 27.31 4.80
CA LEU A 486 10.89 27.45 5.90
C LEU A 486 10.43 28.90 6.14
N ASP A 487 9.13 29.06 6.41
CA ASP A 487 8.60 30.25 7.07
C ASP A 487 8.84 30.15 8.58
N LEU A 488 9.81 30.91 9.08
CA LEU A 488 10.27 30.84 10.48
C LEU A 488 9.18 31.22 11.52
N ARG A 489 8.06 31.81 11.10
CA ARG A 489 6.92 32.06 11.98
C ARG A 489 6.34 30.75 12.53
N PHE A 490 6.41 29.68 11.74
CA PHE A 490 5.84 28.38 12.08
C PHE A 490 6.94 27.33 12.31
N PRO A 491 6.71 26.33 13.17
CA PRO A 491 7.60 25.18 13.25
C PRO A 491 7.42 24.25 12.03
N MET A 492 8.47 23.53 11.67
CA MET A 492 8.35 22.34 10.81
C MET A 492 7.77 21.19 11.64
N THR A 493 6.88 20.38 11.07
CA THR A 493 6.34 19.19 11.75
C THR A 493 6.77 17.91 11.06
N VAL A 494 7.36 17.00 11.83
CA VAL A 494 7.78 15.67 11.37
C VAL A 494 6.98 14.62 12.11
N TYR A 495 6.26 13.79 11.36
CA TYR A 495 5.40 12.73 11.91
C TYR A 495 6.26 11.52 12.30
N TYR A 496 5.80 10.83 13.33
CA TYR A 496 6.48 9.73 13.99
C TYR A 496 5.45 8.66 14.38
N ALA A 497 5.80 7.40 14.17
CA ALA A 497 5.16 6.26 14.82
C ALA A 497 6.23 5.20 15.09
N PHE A 498 6.55 4.95 16.36
CA PHE A 498 7.45 3.88 16.75
C PHE A 498 6.66 2.64 17.12
N LYS A 499 7.14 1.47 16.74
CA LYS A 499 6.54 0.18 17.10
C LYS A 499 7.45 -0.48 18.14
N GLN A 500 7.03 -0.54 19.40
CA GLN A 500 7.82 -1.19 20.47
C GLN A 500 7.82 -2.74 20.37
N ASP A 501 6.97 -3.34 19.54
CA ASP A 501 6.64 -4.77 19.62
C ASP A 501 7.30 -5.69 18.58
N ASP A 502 8.30 -5.25 17.80
CA ASP A 502 9.06 -6.16 16.92
C ASP A 502 10.35 -6.72 17.57
N GLU A 503 10.41 -6.75 18.91
CA GLU A 503 11.28 -7.69 19.65
C GLU A 503 10.65 -9.11 19.79
N GLY A 504 9.55 -9.40 19.09
CA GLY A 504 8.75 -10.60 19.36
C GLY A 504 7.93 -11.21 18.22
N GLU A 505 8.42 -11.24 16.98
CA GLU A 505 8.22 -12.40 16.08
C GLU A 505 9.48 -12.51 15.21
N PRO A 506 10.32 -13.54 15.35
CA PRO A 506 11.40 -13.76 14.40
C PRO A 506 10.78 -14.00 13.03
N ASP A 507 11.14 -13.17 12.05
CA ASP A 507 11.04 -13.58 10.66
C ASP A 507 11.97 -14.80 10.52
N ASP A 508 11.36 -15.96 10.27
CA ASP A 508 12.03 -17.25 10.18
C ASP A 508 12.94 -17.29 8.94
N GLU A 509 14.16 -16.72 9.06
CA GLU A 509 15.42 -17.07 8.39
C GLU A 509 16.43 -15.91 8.57
N GLU A 510 17.10 -15.82 9.72
CA GLU A 510 18.50 -15.33 9.79
C GLU A 510 19.14 -15.64 11.17
N GLU A 511 20.08 -16.59 11.19
CA GLU A 511 21.27 -16.51 12.04
C GLU A 511 22.19 -15.44 11.43
N SER A 512 21.91 -14.17 11.69
CA SER A 512 22.89 -13.09 11.51
C SER A 512 22.59 -12.02 12.58
N GLY A 513 23.63 -11.57 13.27
CA GLY A 513 23.52 -10.84 14.55
C GLY A 513 22.50 -9.70 14.54
N GLY A 514 21.53 -9.80 15.46
CA GLY A 514 20.42 -8.86 15.59
C GLY A 514 20.91 -7.43 15.77
N VAL A 515 20.61 -6.58 14.78
CA VAL A 515 20.68 -5.12 14.92
C VAL A 515 19.31 -4.68 15.43
N SER A 516 19.29 -4.04 16.59
CA SER A 516 18.09 -3.48 17.20
C SER A 516 17.44 -2.45 16.25
N LEU A 517 16.11 -2.55 16.06
CA LEU A 517 15.24 -1.60 15.34
C LEU A 517 15.32 -0.13 15.85
N THR A 518 16.17 0.14 16.85
CA THR A 518 16.53 1.46 17.37
C THR A 518 17.30 2.32 16.37
N THR A 519 17.89 1.76 15.30
CA THR A 519 18.80 2.48 14.40
C THR A 519 18.14 3.47 13.42
N GLY A 520 16.97 3.18 12.85
CA GLY A 520 16.43 4.00 11.76
C GLY A 520 16.00 5.42 12.15
N TRP A 521 15.33 5.56 13.29
CA TRP A 521 14.91 6.87 13.80
C TRP A 521 16.04 7.62 14.52
N GLU A 522 16.96 6.91 15.18
CA GLU A 522 18.22 7.50 15.65
C GLU A 522 18.91 8.24 14.52
N THR A 523 18.97 7.60 13.36
CA THR A 523 19.58 8.10 12.13
C THR A 523 18.86 9.35 11.59
N LEU A 524 17.51 9.35 11.58
CA LEU A 524 16.73 10.53 11.20
C LEU A 524 16.90 11.70 12.18
N LEU A 525 16.81 11.45 13.49
CA LEU A 525 16.97 12.46 14.53
C LEU A 525 18.38 13.04 14.52
N GLU A 526 19.40 12.21 14.33
CA GLU A 526 20.79 12.66 14.18
C GLU A 526 20.92 13.55 12.94
N SER A 527 20.36 13.16 11.81
CA SER A 527 20.36 13.96 10.57
C SER A 527 19.64 15.31 10.77
N LEU A 528 18.49 15.32 11.43
CA LEU A 528 17.73 16.54 11.75
C LEU A 528 18.53 17.50 12.65
N ILE A 529 19.06 16.99 13.76
CA ILE A 529 19.75 17.80 14.79
C ILE A 529 21.11 18.29 14.29
N SER A 530 21.85 17.46 13.56
CA SER A 530 23.15 17.81 12.96
C SER A 530 23.01 18.88 11.87
N THR A 531 21.90 18.91 11.13
CA THR A 531 21.56 19.95 10.15
C THR A 531 21.17 21.29 10.81
N GLY A 532 21.16 21.34 12.15
CA GLY A 532 20.93 22.56 12.90
C GLY A 532 19.45 22.84 13.18
N PHE A 533 18.61 21.80 13.24
CA PHE A 533 17.30 21.90 13.88
C PHE A 533 17.39 21.59 15.37
N GLN A 534 16.44 22.13 16.12
CA GLN A 534 16.11 21.74 17.48
C GLN A 534 14.64 21.30 17.54
N ILE A 535 14.35 20.35 18.40
CA ILE A 535 12.99 19.95 18.74
C ILE A 535 12.50 20.88 19.84
N THR A 536 11.32 21.48 19.64
CA THR A 536 10.76 22.47 20.57
C THR A 536 9.47 22.00 21.23
N ALA A 537 8.77 21.06 20.61
CA ALA A 537 7.60 20.43 21.19
C ALA A 537 7.36 19.04 20.60
N THR A 538 6.50 18.29 21.27
CA THR A 538 5.98 17.00 20.83
C THR A 538 4.47 17.03 20.94
N TRP A 539 3.77 16.42 19.97
CA TRP A 539 2.33 16.24 20.04
C TRP A 539 1.97 14.77 19.81
N PRO A 540 1.49 14.06 20.84
CA PRO A 540 0.93 12.73 20.66
C PRO A 540 -0.46 12.85 20.02
N VAL A 541 -0.67 12.13 18.93
CA VAL A 541 -1.92 12.11 18.16
C VAL A 541 -2.47 10.69 18.14
N ARG A 542 -3.64 10.50 18.75
CA ARG A 542 -4.31 9.19 18.76
C ARG A 542 -4.74 8.80 17.34
N ALA A 543 -4.37 7.59 16.91
CA ALA A 543 -4.83 7.06 15.64
C ALA A 543 -6.34 6.78 15.68
N SER A 544 -7.08 7.24 14.67
CA SER A 544 -8.55 7.21 14.63
C SER A 544 -9.16 5.85 14.22
N GLN A 545 -8.36 4.90 13.71
CA GLN A 545 -8.86 3.60 13.24
C GLN A 545 -8.45 2.41 14.12
N GLN A 546 -9.45 1.65 14.58
CA GLN A 546 -9.29 0.36 15.26
C GLN A 546 -8.91 -0.81 14.30
N TRP A 547 -9.04 -0.62 12.98
CA TRP A 547 -8.79 -1.67 11.97
C TRP A 547 -7.46 -1.50 11.22
N ARG A 548 -6.35 -1.30 11.94
CA ARG A 548 -5.04 -1.53 11.32
C ARG A 548 -4.84 -3.03 11.10
N MET A 549 -4.23 -3.37 9.97
CA MET A 549 -4.09 -4.73 9.44
C MET A 549 -3.13 -5.66 10.22
N ARG A 550 -3.01 -5.46 11.55
CA ARG A 550 -2.35 -6.33 12.53
C ARG A 550 -3.18 -6.50 13.83
N SER A 551 -4.49 -6.25 13.84
CA SER A 551 -5.32 -6.36 15.06
C SER A 551 -5.92 -7.75 15.33
N ARG A 552 -5.07 -8.79 15.42
CA ARG A 552 -5.39 -10.00 16.19
C ARG A 552 -4.16 -10.45 16.98
N GLY A 553 -3.87 -9.72 18.08
CA GLY A 553 -3.01 -10.20 19.16
C GLY A 553 -1.77 -9.37 19.50
N SER A 554 -1.37 -8.36 18.71
CA SER A 554 -0.23 -7.50 19.05
C SER A 554 -0.68 -6.22 19.74
N ASN A 555 0.00 -5.79 20.81
CA ASN A 555 -0.14 -4.48 21.45
C ASN A 555 0.44 -3.38 20.53
N ALA A 556 -0.16 -3.23 19.35
CA ALA A 556 0.22 -2.21 18.39
C ALA A 556 -0.12 -0.82 18.95
N LEU A 557 0.81 0.12 18.79
CA LEU A 557 0.66 1.47 19.30
C LEU A 557 -0.62 2.18 18.90
N ALA A 558 -1.18 2.89 19.89
CA ALA A 558 -2.43 3.62 19.75
C ALA A 558 -2.23 5.06 19.23
N SER A 559 -0.99 5.58 19.25
CA SER A 559 -0.70 6.99 18.96
C SER A 559 0.47 7.18 17.97
N TYR A 560 0.33 8.17 17.09
CA TYR A 560 1.43 8.84 16.39
C TYR A 560 2.03 9.92 17.30
N ILE A 561 3.26 10.32 17.04
CA ILE A 561 3.88 11.50 17.64
C ILE A 561 4.20 12.47 16.52
N ILE A 562 4.08 13.76 16.77
CA ILE A 562 4.49 14.80 15.85
C ILE A 562 5.56 15.61 16.55
N LEU A 563 6.76 15.68 15.97
CA LEU A 563 7.85 16.50 16.45
C LEU A 563 7.73 17.89 15.83
N ALA A 564 7.71 18.93 16.67
CA ALA A 564 7.75 20.31 16.22
C ALA A 564 9.19 20.82 16.26
N CYS A 565 9.74 21.08 15.07
CA CYS A 565 11.14 21.38 14.85
C CYS A 565 11.32 22.83 14.41
N ARG A 566 12.35 23.50 14.94
CA ARG A 566 12.74 24.85 14.53
C ARG A 566 14.23 24.90 14.23
N PRO A 567 14.70 25.76 13.31
CA PRO A 567 16.13 26.05 13.23
C PRO A 567 16.67 26.46 14.60
N ARG A 568 17.78 25.84 15.00
CA ARG A 568 18.50 26.20 16.21
C ARG A 568 19.20 27.55 15.99
N PRO A 569 19.13 28.49 16.94
CA PRO A 569 19.89 29.74 16.87
C PRO A 569 21.39 29.47 16.73
N GLU A 570 22.07 30.27 15.92
CA GLU A 570 23.54 30.18 15.77
C GLU A 570 24.27 30.46 17.10
N SER A 571 23.65 31.22 17.99
CA SER A 571 24.15 31.52 19.35
C SER A 571 23.93 30.40 20.38
N ALA A 572 23.43 29.23 19.97
CA ALA A 572 23.18 28.13 20.89
C ALA A 572 24.46 27.66 21.61
N ALA A 573 24.41 27.61 22.93
CA ALA A 573 25.55 27.24 23.76
C ALA A 573 25.95 25.76 23.59
N MET A 574 27.22 25.47 23.80
CA MET A 574 27.69 24.11 24.07
C MET A 574 27.47 23.76 25.54
N THR A 575 27.32 22.48 25.84
CA THR A 575 27.17 21.99 27.21
C THR A 575 27.94 20.69 27.44
N THR A 576 28.18 20.34 28.70
CA THR A 576 28.77 19.04 29.08
C THR A 576 27.67 17.98 29.20
N ARG A 577 28.03 16.70 29.06
CA ARG A 577 27.10 15.59 29.36
C ARG A 577 26.51 15.68 30.77
N ARG A 578 27.32 16.07 31.75
CA ARG A 578 26.87 16.21 33.15
C ARG A 578 25.75 17.25 33.27
N ASP A 579 25.92 18.40 32.64
CA ASP A 579 24.92 19.48 32.66
C ASP A 579 23.69 19.08 31.86
N PHE A 580 23.86 18.43 30.71
CA PHE A 580 22.74 17.84 29.95
C PHE A 580 21.91 16.88 30.81
N LEU A 581 22.54 15.91 31.48
CA LEU A 581 21.84 14.95 32.34
C LEU A 581 21.15 15.62 33.53
N THR A 582 21.74 16.68 34.06
CA THR A 582 21.17 17.47 35.17
C THR A 582 19.89 18.17 34.70
N GLN A 583 19.94 18.81 33.53
CA GLN A 583 18.76 19.46 32.95
C GLN A 583 17.69 18.44 32.54
N LEU A 584 18.09 17.31 31.96
CA LEU A 584 17.17 16.26 31.58
C LEU A 584 16.39 15.71 32.77
N LYS A 585 17.06 15.43 33.90
CA LYS A 585 16.42 14.99 35.15
C LYS A 585 15.53 16.04 35.79
N THR A 586 15.79 17.32 35.53
CA THR A 586 14.98 18.43 36.03
C THR A 586 13.69 18.61 35.22
N GLU A 587 13.81 18.58 33.90
CA GLU A 587 12.71 18.98 32.99
C GLU A 587 11.81 17.80 32.57
N LEU A 588 12.40 16.64 32.27
CA LEU A 588 11.67 15.50 31.71
C LEU A 588 10.55 14.97 32.62
N PRO A 589 10.73 14.82 33.95
CA PRO A 589 9.64 14.35 34.83
C PRO A 589 8.41 15.26 34.82
N THR A 590 8.59 16.56 34.62
CA THR A 590 7.46 17.50 34.50
C THR A 590 6.76 17.36 33.15
N ALA A 591 7.52 17.20 32.07
CA ALA A 591 6.94 16.92 30.75
C ALA A 591 6.15 15.60 30.71
N ILE A 592 6.67 14.53 31.34
CA ILE A 592 5.97 13.25 31.45
C ILE A 592 4.65 13.40 32.20
N ARG A 593 4.63 14.16 33.31
CA ARG A 593 3.38 14.45 34.04
C ARG A 593 2.35 15.16 33.16
N HIS A 594 2.76 16.14 32.35
CA HIS A 594 1.85 16.78 31.39
C HIS A 594 1.28 15.79 30.37
N LEU A 595 2.11 14.89 29.84
CA LEU A 595 1.66 13.83 28.92
C LEU A 595 0.66 12.87 29.58
N GLN A 596 0.88 12.51 30.84
CA GLN A 596 -0.06 11.70 31.64
C GLN A 596 -1.40 12.42 31.84
N HIS A 597 -1.37 13.73 32.17
CA HIS A 597 -2.60 14.54 32.28
C HIS A 597 -3.34 14.69 30.94
N ALA A 598 -2.62 14.67 29.81
CA ALA A 598 -3.19 14.68 28.47
C ALA A 598 -3.80 13.33 28.04
N SER A 599 -3.95 12.36 28.96
CA SER A 599 -4.54 11.03 28.73
C SER A 599 -3.79 10.19 27.67
N VAL A 600 -2.48 10.42 27.51
CA VAL A 600 -1.62 9.52 26.73
C VAL A 600 -1.56 8.17 27.44
N GLN A 601 -1.80 7.08 26.73
CA GLN A 601 -1.78 5.75 27.33
C GLN A 601 -0.38 5.39 27.83
N ALA A 602 -0.30 4.59 28.90
CA ALA A 602 0.98 4.19 29.48
C ALA A 602 1.93 3.54 28.46
N VAL A 603 1.39 2.77 27.51
CA VAL A 603 2.14 2.12 26.42
C VAL A 603 2.74 3.13 25.43
N ASP A 604 2.16 4.33 25.31
CA ASP A 604 2.62 5.38 24.41
C ASP A 604 3.51 6.43 25.13
N LEU A 605 3.56 6.42 26.47
CA LEU A 605 4.28 7.43 27.27
C LEU A 605 5.78 7.44 27.02
N ALA A 606 6.42 6.26 26.96
CA ALA A 606 7.86 6.14 26.70
C ALA A 606 8.24 6.81 25.37
N GLN A 607 7.38 6.66 24.37
CA GLN A 607 7.59 7.29 23.08
C GLN A 607 7.31 8.79 23.12
N ALA A 608 6.20 9.18 23.76
CA ALA A 608 5.85 10.59 23.92
C ALA A 608 6.94 11.37 24.66
N ALA A 609 7.65 10.73 25.59
CA ALA A 609 8.77 11.29 26.34
C ALA A 609 10.05 11.55 25.49
N ILE A 610 10.19 10.90 24.33
CA ILE A 610 11.33 11.14 23.42
C ILE A 610 11.37 12.60 22.99
N GLY A 611 10.23 13.18 22.63
CA GLY A 611 10.17 14.57 22.16
C GLY A 611 10.67 15.59 23.19
N PRO A 612 10.16 15.61 24.43
CA PRO A 612 10.65 16.49 25.49
C PRO A 612 12.10 16.21 25.87
N GLY A 613 12.51 14.95 25.93
CA GLY A 613 13.92 14.60 26.20
C GLY A 613 14.85 15.10 25.10
N MET A 614 14.46 14.93 23.84
CA MET A 614 15.19 15.43 22.68
C MET A 614 15.15 16.96 22.57
N ALA A 615 14.13 17.64 23.10
CA ALA A 615 14.12 19.09 23.19
C ALA A 615 15.23 19.61 24.10
N VAL A 616 15.50 18.93 25.22
CA VAL A 616 16.61 19.25 26.12
C VAL A 616 17.97 19.02 25.44
N TYR A 617 18.12 17.94 24.68
CA TYR A 617 19.37 17.62 23.98
C TYR A 617 19.63 18.59 22.81
N SER A 618 18.63 18.78 21.95
CA SER A 618 18.79 19.44 20.64
C SER A 618 18.87 20.98 20.70
N ARG A 619 18.56 21.60 21.84
CA ARG A 619 18.70 23.07 22.04
C ARG A 619 20.16 23.53 22.12
N TYR A 620 21.07 22.63 22.50
CA TYR A 620 22.51 22.92 22.54
C TYR A 620 23.13 22.75 21.16
N SER A 621 24.15 23.55 20.84
CA SER A 621 24.92 23.38 19.60
C SER A 621 25.74 22.09 19.62
N ARG A 622 26.23 21.70 20.81
CA ARG A 622 26.95 20.45 21.04
C ARG A 622 26.85 20.03 22.51
N VAL A 623 26.61 18.74 22.75
CA VAL A 623 26.79 18.11 24.06
C VAL A 623 28.11 17.33 24.01
N VAL A 624 29.02 17.62 24.93
CA VAL A 624 30.39 17.09 24.91
C VAL A 624 30.58 16.04 26.00
N GLU A 625 31.15 14.89 25.63
CA GLU A 625 31.57 13.82 26.54
C GLU A 625 32.87 14.18 27.26
N ALA A 626 33.22 13.42 28.31
CA ALA A 626 34.50 13.60 29.01
C ALA A 626 35.72 13.39 28.08
N SER A 627 35.56 12.62 27.00
CA SER A 627 36.58 12.42 25.95
C SER A 627 36.77 13.65 25.05
N GLY A 628 35.91 14.66 25.13
CA GLY A 628 35.87 15.79 24.18
C GLY A 628 35.05 15.52 22.91
N GLU A 629 34.60 14.27 22.70
CA GLU A 629 33.75 13.91 21.57
C GLU A 629 32.32 14.40 21.75
N ARG A 630 31.59 14.54 20.63
CA ARG A 630 30.17 14.88 20.65
C ARG A 630 29.39 13.65 21.11
N MET A 631 28.56 13.83 22.13
CA MET A 631 27.56 12.83 22.52
C MET A 631 26.51 12.70 21.41
N GLY A 632 26.36 11.52 20.81
CA GLY A 632 25.39 11.28 19.73
C GLY A 632 23.94 11.12 20.22
N VAL A 633 22.98 11.17 19.29
CA VAL A 633 21.56 11.01 19.58
C VAL A 633 21.24 9.66 20.25
N ARG A 634 21.89 8.57 19.82
CA ARG A 634 21.73 7.25 20.43
C ARG A 634 21.96 7.26 21.95
N THR A 635 23.07 7.85 22.38
CA THR A 635 23.42 7.98 23.80
C THR A 635 22.41 8.88 24.53
N ALA A 636 21.92 9.93 23.88
CA ALA A 636 20.89 10.80 24.44
C ALA A 636 19.55 10.07 24.65
N LEU A 637 19.10 9.30 23.66
CA LEU A 637 17.89 8.48 23.74
C LEU A 637 18.00 7.42 24.84
N ALA A 638 19.16 6.76 24.98
CA ALA A 638 19.39 5.81 26.05
C ALA A 638 19.20 6.45 27.44
N HIS A 639 19.67 7.68 27.63
CA HIS A 639 19.47 8.42 28.87
C HIS A 639 18.04 8.92 29.08
N ILE A 640 17.33 9.27 28.01
CA ILE A 640 15.91 9.66 28.08
C ILE A 640 15.06 8.46 28.50
N ASN A 641 15.29 7.29 27.91
CA ASN A 641 14.55 6.07 28.22
C ASN A 641 14.85 5.52 29.63
N GLN A 642 15.97 5.90 30.24
CA GLN A 642 16.33 5.51 31.61
C GLN A 642 15.58 6.29 32.69
N ILE A 643 15.10 7.49 32.37
CA ILE A 643 14.38 8.38 33.29
C ILE A 643 12.89 8.12 33.15
#